data_AF-A0A2K1EEY8-F1
#
_entry.id   AF-A0A2K1EEY8-F1
#
_cell.length_a   1.000
_cell.length_b   1.000
_cell.length_c   1.000
_cell.angle_alpha   90.00
_cell.angle_beta   90.00
_cell.angle_gamma   90.00
#
_symmetry.space_group_name_H-M   'P 1'
#
loop_
_entity.id
_entity.type
_entity.pdbx_description
1 polymer ?
#
loop_
_entity_poly.entity_id
_entity_poly.type
_entity_poly.pdbx_seq_one_letter_code
_entity_poly.pdbx_strand_id
1 'polypeptide(L)'
;MLPNELSNIFRSKQKSYKMVLVLSLIDEYEENHNLVFPLNKIAERFLTYYRHHSSAENPVDAPPQREASSWNDYTLAQTKTLLKTPINALSSILEFNNDQQAITFKSSITNELNDKVIQELKEYALNELDSYNNQLTSNEIGAAFSLQNTLTEILNSYLHAKTQTFASHPLGVLFRQTIPEQLRKLPFIDDNYKIQGSIGQGNWANIPWIAIMDKRITGTTQQGQYIVYLFSEDMRNVYLTLAQGVTLPIKEWGRKEAYQYFEQKVTEMRDQLPLESMQKDDNIQLTTSGLGRDYQVSTVAYMRYDQGSIPNDEQLLADLENVMNNYKLYVDSLTQEPVEENEPTFEYEELGPLDPLTVSPRVEQIKAFIEQRGFHYPTGLIENLYLSLKTKPFVILAGVSGTGKTKLVKLFAEALGAIGSNHQFTLIPVRPDWSDPSDLLGYKDLSGAFRPGRLAEVLVDASQPENQHKPYFICLDEMNLARVEYYFSDLLSIIETQEWNNNRIVTSPLINQDSLRSEDQSIYGDLYLPDNVYLIGTVNMDETTHPFSKKVLDRANTIEFNYINLQQYPNDHRAEQQEVIVAENQFLRSEYLQLVDVYRDYSDLVHKTTEKLVKINHILEEIHAQVGFRIRDSICFYMVYNQRFQLLTEDEAFDLQLLQKILPRVQGSSLSVKRVLLQLMQGALGKSLVVNDLIEDASGLYQKWSSSQGEEDARHPQTGRKIAFMLRRLEEDGFTSYWLS
;
A
#
# COMPACT_ATOMS: atom_id res chain seq x y z
N MET A 1 20.48 -7.82 -35.32
CA MET A 1 19.84 -7.44 -34.06
C MET A 1 18.41 -7.92 -34.11
N LEU A 2 17.96 -8.62 -33.08
CA LEU A 2 16.60 -9.11 -32.98
C LEU A 2 15.59 -7.94 -33.03
N PRO A 3 14.47 -8.11 -33.76
CA PRO A 3 13.31 -7.23 -33.66
C PRO A 3 12.93 -6.95 -32.20
N ASN A 4 12.38 -5.76 -31.94
CA ASN A 4 12.03 -5.32 -30.58
C ASN A 4 11.00 -6.26 -29.93
N GLU A 5 10.16 -6.87 -30.75
CA GLU A 5 9.14 -7.86 -30.40
C GLU A 5 9.76 -9.17 -29.91
N LEU A 6 10.96 -9.52 -30.38
CA LEU A 6 11.69 -10.75 -30.04
C LEU A 6 12.74 -10.53 -28.94
N SER A 7 13.25 -9.32 -28.75
CA SER A 7 14.37 -9.02 -27.83
C SER A 7 14.00 -9.08 -26.33
N ASN A 8 12.71 -9.22 -26.01
CA ASN A 8 12.21 -9.16 -24.63
C ASN A 8 11.36 -10.38 -24.20
N ILE A 9 11.25 -11.40 -25.05
CA ILE A 9 10.28 -12.51 -24.88
C ILE A 9 10.58 -13.42 -23.68
N PHE A 10 11.79 -13.36 -23.12
CA PHE A 10 12.22 -14.15 -21.96
C PHE A 10 12.36 -13.33 -20.65
N ARG A 11 12.00 -12.03 -20.63
CA ARG A 11 12.22 -11.14 -19.46
C ARG A 11 11.38 -11.45 -18.20
N SER A 12 10.28 -12.19 -18.31
CA SER A 12 9.41 -12.55 -17.18
C SER A 12 9.62 -14.00 -16.73
N LYS A 13 10.03 -14.19 -15.47
CA LYS A 13 10.39 -15.48 -14.86
C LYS A 13 9.26 -16.51 -14.99
N GLN A 14 9.44 -17.47 -15.89
CA GLN A 14 8.71 -18.74 -15.96
C GLN A 14 9.70 -19.81 -16.42
N LYS A 15 9.45 -21.08 -16.04
CA LYS A 15 10.23 -22.28 -16.36
C LYS A 15 10.82 -22.30 -17.79
N SER A 16 11.89 -23.07 -18.02
CA SER A 16 12.60 -23.23 -19.31
C SER A 16 11.73 -23.62 -20.52
N TYR A 17 10.46 -23.96 -20.29
CA TYR A 17 9.46 -24.31 -21.30
C TYR A 17 9.33 -23.30 -22.44
N LYS A 18 9.50 -21.99 -22.20
CA LYS A 18 9.44 -20.99 -23.29
C LYS A 18 10.65 -21.10 -24.23
N MET A 19 11.85 -21.19 -23.68
CA MET A 19 13.08 -21.28 -24.44
C MET A 19 13.10 -22.59 -25.25
N VAL A 20 12.74 -23.71 -24.60
CA VAL A 20 12.69 -25.02 -25.27
C VAL A 20 11.60 -25.07 -26.36
N LEU A 21 10.45 -24.41 -26.14
CA LEU A 21 9.44 -24.26 -27.20
C LEU A 21 10.00 -23.49 -28.40
N VAL A 22 10.66 -22.35 -28.17
CA VAL A 22 11.26 -21.55 -29.26
C VAL A 22 12.33 -22.35 -30.01
N LEU A 23 13.21 -23.06 -29.30
CA LEU A 23 14.21 -23.93 -29.93
C LEU A 23 13.56 -25.05 -30.75
N SER A 24 12.48 -25.67 -30.24
CA SER A 24 11.74 -26.70 -30.97
C SER A 24 11.11 -26.19 -32.27
N LEU A 25 10.64 -24.94 -32.28
CA LEU A 25 10.13 -24.27 -33.48
C LEU A 25 11.25 -23.97 -34.48
N ILE A 26 12.40 -23.50 -33.99
CA ILE A 26 13.57 -23.18 -34.82
C ILE A 26 14.14 -24.45 -35.47
N ASP A 27 14.29 -25.54 -34.71
CA ASP A 27 14.80 -26.80 -35.25
C ASP A 27 13.87 -27.38 -36.34
N GLU A 28 12.54 -27.24 -36.16
CA GLU A 28 11.57 -27.65 -37.20
C GLU A 28 11.65 -26.76 -38.44
N TYR A 29 11.90 -25.45 -38.27
CA TYR A 29 12.14 -24.51 -39.38
C TYR A 29 13.43 -24.84 -40.13
N GLU A 30 14.53 -25.13 -39.44
CA GLU A 30 15.82 -25.44 -40.05
C GLU A 30 15.76 -26.73 -40.90
N GLU A 31 14.95 -27.72 -40.49
CA GLU A 31 14.81 -28.97 -41.25
C GLU A 31 13.87 -28.85 -42.47
N ASN A 32 12.81 -28.04 -42.40
CA ASN A 32 11.74 -28.02 -43.41
C ASN A 32 11.59 -26.70 -44.16
N HIS A 33 12.29 -25.64 -43.71
CA HIS A 33 12.17 -24.26 -44.20
C HIS A 33 10.72 -23.76 -44.30
N ASN A 34 9.88 -24.15 -43.34
CA ASN A 34 8.46 -23.80 -43.28
C ASN A 34 8.13 -23.14 -41.94
N LEU A 35 7.30 -22.09 -41.97
CA LEU A 35 6.87 -21.32 -40.80
C LEU A 35 5.54 -21.80 -40.20
N VAL A 36 5.05 -22.95 -40.66
CA VAL A 36 3.90 -23.67 -40.09
C VAL A 36 4.42 -24.91 -39.38
N PHE A 37 4.22 -24.95 -38.06
CA PHE A 37 4.82 -25.95 -37.17
C PHE A 37 3.76 -26.89 -36.60
N PRO A 38 3.64 -28.15 -37.08
CA PRO A 38 2.65 -29.08 -36.57
C PRO A 38 2.82 -29.33 -35.06
N LEU A 39 1.76 -29.18 -34.27
CA LEU A 39 1.81 -29.29 -32.81
C LEU A 39 2.35 -30.65 -32.34
N ASN A 40 2.02 -31.73 -33.07
CA ASN A 40 2.56 -33.06 -32.78
C ASN A 40 4.09 -33.09 -32.89
N LYS A 41 4.66 -32.47 -33.93
CA LYS A 41 6.10 -32.44 -34.17
C LYS A 41 6.81 -31.59 -33.13
N ILE A 42 6.25 -30.43 -32.79
CA ILE A 42 6.78 -29.57 -31.74
C ILE A 42 6.70 -30.24 -30.36
N ALA A 43 5.61 -30.95 -30.05
CA ALA A 43 5.50 -31.73 -28.82
C ALA A 43 6.49 -32.90 -28.77
N GLU A 44 6.74 -33.58 -29.90
CA GLU A 44 7.77 -34.63 -30.00
C GLU A 44 9.16 -34.06 -29.71
N ARG A 45 9.53 -32.94 -30.34
CA ARG A 45 10.84 -32.27 -30.14
C ARG A 45 11.00 -31.77 -28.70
N PHE A 46 9.99 -31.09 -28.18
CA PHE A 46 9.98 -30.58 -26.81
C PHE A 46 10.17 -31.71 -25.79
N LEU A 47 9.40 -32.80 -25.93
CA LEU A 47 9.52 -33.96 -25.02
C LEU A 47 10.88 -34.66 -25.18
N THR A 48 11.39 -34.75 -26.40
CA THR A 48 12.71 -35.33 -26.68
C THR A 48 13.82 -34.54 -26.00
N TYR A 49 13.75 -33.20 -26.02
CA TYR A 49 14.70 -32.34 -25.32
C TYR A 49 14.78 -32.71 -23.83
N TYR A 50 13.65 -32.69 -23.12
CA TYR A 50 13.64 -32.96 -21.68
C TYR A 50 14.00 -34.40 -21.34
N ARG A 51 13.57 -35.38 -22.14
CA ARG A 51 13.97 -36.78 -21.94
C ARG A 51 15.47 -36.98 -22.13
N HIS A 52 16.03 -36.45 -23.20
CA HIS A 52 17.46 -36.55 -23.49
C HIS A 52 18.28 -35.90 -22.38
N HIS A 53 17.97 -34.65 -22.03
CA HIS A 53 18.71 -33.90 -21.01
C HIS A 53 18.52 -34.49 -19.61
N SER A 54 17.31 -34.93 -19.25
CA SER A 54 17.06 -35.63 -17.98
C SER A 54 17.77 -36.99 -17.91
N SER A 55 17.83 -37.75 -19.01
CA SER A 55 18.54 -39.04 -19.07
C SER A 55 20.07 -38.91 -19.03
N ALA A 56 20.58 -37.76 -19.48
CA ALA A 56 21.99 -37.41 -19.44
C ALA A 56 22.40 -36.70 -18.13
N GLU A 57 21.51 -36.65 -17.13
CA GLU A 57 21.71 -35.96 -15.84
C GLU A 57 22.03 -34.45 -15.98
N ASN A 58 21.63 -33.82 -17.09
CA ASN A 58 21.75 -32.37 -17.26
C ASN A 58 20.64 -31.64 -16.48
N PRO A 59 20.91 -30.45 -15.91
CA PRO A 59 19.89 -29.66 -15.20
C PRO A 59 18.78 -29.20 -16.14
N VAL A 60 17.57 -29.67 -15.91
CA VAL A 60 16.36 -29.26 -16.62
C VAL A 60 15.18 -29.25 -15.64
N ASP A 61 14.14 -28.46 -15.93
CA ASP A 61 12.94 -28.43 -15.09
C ASP A 61 12.32 -29.83 -14.96
N ALA A 62 11.92 -30.23 -13.75
CA ALA A 62 11.13 -31.44 -13.54
C ALA A 62 9.75 -31.35 -14.21
N PRO A 63 9.13 -32.48 -14.63
CA PRO A 63 7.76 -32.48 -15.11
C PRO A 63 6.80 -32.07 -13.99
N PRO A 64 5.56 -31.60 -14.31
CA PRO A 64 4.56 -31.32 -13.28
C PRO A 64 4.32 -32.55 -12.38
N GLN A 65 4.60 -32.42 -11.07
CA GLN A 65 4.60 -33.53 -10.10
C GLN A 65 3.28 -34.31 -10.01
N ARG A 66 2.15 -33.68 -10.38
CA ARG A 66 0.82 -34.33 -10.40
C ARG A 66 0.60 -35.25 -11.61
N GLU A 67 1.43 -35.15 -12.64
CA GLU A 67 1.20 -35.79 -13.94
C GLU A 67 2.22 -36.90 -14.27
N ALA A 68 3.48 -36.76 -13.83
CA ALA A 68 4.49 -37.82 -13.89
C ALA A 68 5.65 -37.55 -12.92
N SER A 69 6.34 -38.62 -12.50
CA SER A 69 7.57 -38.57 -11.70
C SER A 69 8.83 -38.26 -12.52
N SER A 70 8.83 -38.54 -13.82
CA SER A 70 9.96 -38.32 -14.73
C SER A 70 9.47 -37.98 -16.14
N TRP A 71 10.31 -37.27 -16.91
CA TRP A 71 10.04 -36.99 -18.32
C TRP A 71 9.98 -38.25 -19.20
N ASN A 72 10.60 -39.35 -18.77
CA ASN A 72 10.48 -40.64 -19.45
C ASN A 72 9.04 -41.21 -19.39
N ASP A 73 8.32 -40.92 -18.30
CA ASP A 73 6.93 -41.36 -18.10
C ASP A 73 5.91 -40.36 -18.67
N TYR A 74 6.34 -39.14 -19.00
CA TYR A 74 5.48 -38.09 -19.54
C TYR A 74 5.08 -38.39 -20.99
N THR A 75 3.78 -38.40 -21.30
CA THR A 75 3.24 -38.81 -22.60
C THR A 75 3.13 -37.65 -23.58
N LEU A 76 3.11 -37.94 -24.89
CA LEU A 76 2.93 -36.93 -25.94
C LEU A 76 1.61 -36.16 -25.79
N ALA A 77 0.55 -36.78 -25.27
CA ALA A 77 -0.73 -36.12 -25.00
C ALA A 77 -0.63 -35.11 -23.84
N GLN A 78 0.11 -35.45 -22.78
CA GLN A 78 0.40 -34.52 -21.68
C GLN A 78 1.29 -33.37 -22.16
N THR A 79 2.31 -33.63 -23.00
CA THR A 79 3.14 -32.57 -23.60
C THR A 79 2.33 -31.55 -24.39
N LYS A 80 1.36 -31.99 -25.21
CA LYS A 80 0.47 -31.06 -25.93
C LYS A 80 -0.35 -30.18 -24.99
N THR A 81 -0.76 -30.72 -23.84
CA THR A 81 -1.49 -29.97 -22.82
C THR A 81 -0.58 -28.96 -22.12
N LEU A 82 0.64 -29.37 -21.75
CA LEU A 82 1.65 -28.51 -21.14
C LEU A 82 2.03 -27.33 -22.03
N LEU A 83 2.17 -27.58 -23.35
CA LEU A 83 2.57 -26.56 -24.32
C LEU A 83 1.57 -25.41 -24.47
N LYS A 84 0.31 -25.56 -24.04
CA LYS A 84 -0.68 -24.45 -24.05
C LYS A 84 -0.17 -23.23 -23.26
N THR A 85 0.48 -23.46 -22.13
CA THR A 85 0.98 -22.39 -21.25
C THR A 85 2.09 -21.54 -21.91
N PRO A 86 3.22 -22.11 -22.38
CA PRO A 86 4.25 -21.32 -23.05
C PRO A 86 3.79 -20.74 -24.40
N ILE A 87 2.90 -21.41 -25.15
CA ILE A 87 2.30 -20.84 -26.37
C ILE A 87 1.49 -19.57 -26.03
N ASN A 88 0.63 -19.64 -25.02
CA ASN A 88 -0.14 -18.48 -24.57
C ASN A 88 0.75 -17.35 -24.05
N ALA A 89 1.82 -17.69 -23.32
CA ALA A 89 2.77 -16.70 -22.81
C ALA A 89 3.60 -16.02 -23.91
N LEU A 90 3.74 -16.66 -25.07
CA LEU A 90 4.37 -16.11 -26.27
C LEU A 90 3.32 -15.65 -27.31
N SER A 91 2.06 -15.44 -26.91
CA SER A 91 0.99 -15.01 -27.81
C SER A 91 1.20 -13.64 -28.45
N SER A 92 2.15 -12.84 -27.96
CA SER A 92 2.59 -11.61 -28.64
C SER A 92 3.29 -11.90 -29.97
N ILE A 93 3.90 -13.08 -30.13
CA ILE A 93 4.72 -13.45 -31.29
C ILE A 93 4.26 -14.74 -32.00
N LEU A 94 3.55 -15.63 -31.30
CA LEU A 94 3.02 -16.89 -31.82
C LEU A 94 1.49 -16.86 -31.94
N GLU A 95 0.97 -17.65 -32.85
CA GLU A 95 -0.44 -17.95 -33.03
C GLU A 95 -0.64 -19.46 -33.15
N PHE A 96 -1.71 -19.99 -32.53
CA PHE A 96 -2.07 -21.40 -32.60
C PHE A 96 -3.31 -21.56 -33.46
N ASN A 97 -3.18 -22.30 -34.57
CA ASN A 97 -4.27 -22.61 -35.48
C ASN A 97 -4.96 -23.91 -35.04
N ASN A 98 -6.18 -23.77 -34.49
CA ASN A 98 -6.98 -24.91 -34.02
C ASN A 98 -7.37 -25.89 -35.15
N ASP A 99 -7.59 -25.38 -36.37
CA ASP A 99 -8.05 -26.20 -37.50
C ASP A 99 -6.91 -27.04 -38.08
N GLN A 100 -5.70 -26.48 -38.15
CA GLN A 100 -4.50 -27.16 -38.66
C GLN A 100 -3.68 -27.87 -37.58
N GLN A 101 -4.05 -27.70 -36.31
CA GLN A 101 -3.28 -28.17 -35.14
C GLN A 101 -1.79 -27.80 -35.26
N ALA A 102 -1.52 -26.54 -35.60
CA ALA A 102 -0.18 -26.03 -35.88
C ALA A 102 0.06 -24.67 -35.22
N ILE A 103 1.33 -24.37 -34.94
CA ILE A 103 1.82 -23.10 -34.43
C ILE A 103 2.41 -22.32 -35.59
N THR A 104 2.16 -21.02 -35.67
CA THR A 104 2.77 -20.11 -36.64
C THR A 104 3.29 -18.87 -35.92
N PHE A 105 4.28 -18.19 -36.51
CA PHE A 105 4.58 -16.82 -36.09
C PHE A 105 3.47 -15.88 -36.56
N LYS A 106 3.20 -14.83 -35.79
CA LYS A 106 2.25 -13.79 -36.20
C LYS A 106 2.73 -13.09 -37.47
N SER A 107 1.78 -12.68 -38.30
CA SER A 107 2.05 -11.97 -39.57
C SER A 107 2.89 -10.71 -39.39
N SER A 108 2.80 -10.05 -38.23
CA SER A 108 3.59 -8.87 -37.87
C SER A 108 5.10 -9.13 -37.80
N ILE A 109 5.54 -10.37 -37.57
CA ILE A 109 6.97 -10.72 -37.42
C ILE A 109 7.43 -11.65 -38.55
N THR A 110 6.50 -12.30 -39.24
CA THR A 110 6.79 -13.27 -40.32
C THR A 110 7.68 -12.69 -41.42
N ASN A 111 7.52 -11.40 -41.76
CA ASN A 111 8.32 -10.72 -42.78
C ASN A 111 9.74 -10.36 -42.32
N GLU A 112 10.01 -10.39 -41.01
CA GLU A 112 11.29 -10.03 -40.40
C GLU A 112 12.14 -11.27 -40.07
N LEU A 113 11.54 -12.47 -40.10
CA LEU A 113 12.18 -13.76 -39.84
C LEU A 113 12.94 -14.27 -41.07
N ASN A 114 14.12 -13.69 -41.32
CA ASN A 114 15.11 -14.30 -42.22
C ASN A 114 16.06 -15.23 -41.44
N ASP A 115 16.84 -16.05 -42.16
CA ASP A 115 17.74 -17.03 -41.55
C ASP A 115 18.73 -16.41 -40.55
N LYS A 116 19.15 -15.16 -40.76
CA LYS A 116 20.01 -14.45 -39.81
C LYS A 116 19.27 -14.10 -38.52
N VAL A 117 18.02 -13.65 -38.59
CA VAL A 117 17.20 -13.33 -37.42
C VAL A 117 16.83 -14.60 -36.66
N ILE A 118 16.55 -15.70 -37.36
CA ILE A 118 16.28 -17.00 -36.75
C ILE A 118 17.53 -17.52 -36.02
N GLN A 119 18.71 -17.37 -36.62
CA GLN A 119 19.98 -17.70 -35.96
C GLN A 119 20.23 -16.84 -34.71
N GLU A 120 20.01 -15.52 -34.79
CA GLU A 120 20.11 -14.62 -33.63
C GLU A 120 19.09 -15.00 -32.53
N LEU A 121 17.89 -15.46 -32.90
CA LEU A 121 16.86 -15.90 -31.96
C LEU A 121 17.23 -17.24 -31.30
N LYS A 122 17.86 -18.14 -32.07
CA LYS A 122 18.40 -19.41 -31.58
C LYS A 122 19.48 -19.17 -30.54
N GLU A 123 20.45 -18.31 -30.84
CA GLU A 123 21.52 -17.92 -29.91
C GLU A 123 20.95 -17.26 -28.66
N TYR A 124 19.96 -16.37 -28.81
CA TYR A 124 19.30 -15.75 -27.67
C TYR A 124 18.58 -16.78 -26.78
N ALA A 125 17.80 -17.70 -27.38
CA ALA A 125 17.11 -18.75 -26.65
C ALA A 125 18.07 -19.74 -25.98
N LEU A 126 19.18 -20.10 -26.62
CA LEU A 126 20.22 -20.95 -26.04
C LEU A 126 20.92 -20.26 -24.86
N ASN A 127 21.33 -18.99 -25.02
CA ASN A 127 22.00 -18.26 -23.94
C ASN A 127 21.10 -18.09 -22.70
N GLU A 128 19.81 -17.78 -22.91
CA GLU A 128 18.84 -17.68 -21.81
C GLU A 128 18.52 -19.04 -21.18
N LEU A 129 18.44 -20.11 -21.99
CA LEU A 129 18.23 -21.47 -21.51
C LEU A 129 19.43 -21.99 -20.71
N ASP A 130 20.65 -21.74 -21.19
CA ASP A 130 21.88 -22.09 -20.48
C ASP A 130 21.98 -21.30 -19.18
N SER A 131 21.68 -19.99 -19.20
CA SER A 131 21.60 -19.17 -17.98
C SER A 131 20.59 -19.73 -16.97
N TYR A 132 19.40 -20.13 -17.43
CA TYR A 132 18.35 -20.71 -16.59
C TYR A 132 18.70 -22.12 -16.07
N ASN A 133 19.23 -23.00 -16.92
CA ASN A 133 19.60 -24.36 -16.53
C ASN A 133 20.80 -24.34 -15.57
N ASN A 134 21.74 -23.40 -15.74
CA ASN A 134 22.80 -23.12 -14.77
C ASN A 134 22.24 -22.62 -13.42
N GLN A 135 21.08 -21.94 -13.43
CA GLN A 135 20.35 -21.57 -12.22
C GLN A 135 19.63 -22.77 -11.56
N LEU A 136 19.23 -23.79 -12.35
CA LEU A 136 18.63 -25.02 -11.82
C LEU A 136 19.67 -25.94 -11.15
N THR A 137 20.87 -26.09 -11.74
CA THR A 137 21.99 -26.79 -11.08
C THR A 137 22.37 -26.13 -9.77
N SER A 138 22.33 -24.80 -9.70
CA SER A 138 22.64 -24.05 -8.47
C SER A 138 21.53 -24.09 -7.41
N ASN A 139 20.37 -24.69 -7.70
CA ASN A 139 19.32 -24.99 -6.72
C ASN A 139 19.29 -26.47 -6.26
N GLU A 140 19.93 -27.42 -6.96
CA GLU A 140 19.96 -28.84 -6.56
C GLU A 140 21.36 -29.40 -6.23
N ILE A 141 22.45 -28.77 -6.63
CA ILE A 141 23.79 -29.06 -6.10
C ILE A 141 24.45 -27.74 -5.77
N GLY A 142 24.69 -27.51 -4.48
CA GLY A 142 25.57 -26.45 -4.06
C GLY A 142 26.93 -26.58 -4.76
N ALA A 143 27.29 -25.59 -5.56
CA ALA A 143 28.34 -24.74 -5.02
C ALA A 143 27.66 -24.03 -3.84
N ALA A 144 27.71 -24.67 -2.67
CA ALA A 144 27.11 -24.12 -1.47
C ALA A 144 27.58 -22.66 -1.42
N PHE A 145 26.65 -21.72 -1.30
CA PHE A 145 27.04 -20.38 -0.95
C PHE A 145 27.90 -20.52 0.31
N SER A 146 29.21 -20.38 0.12
CA SER A 146 30.17 -20.56 1.19
C SER A 146 30.41 -19.16 1.73
N LEU A 147 29.88 -18.94 2.93
CA LEU A 147 30.06 -17.69 3.64
C LEU A 147 31.56 -17.48 3.90
N GLN A 148 32.32 -18.54 4.20
CA GLN A 148 33.77 -18.52 4.34
C GLN A 148 34.46 -18.02 3.06
N ASN A 149 34.17 -18.62 1.90
CA ASN A 149 34.78 -18.21 0.64
C ASN A 149 34.38 -16.77 0.28
N THR A 150 33.12 -16.42 0.52
CA THR A 150 32.58 -15.07 0.23
C THR A 150 33.26 -14.01 1.09
N LEU A 151 33.36 -14.22 2.41
CA LEU A 151 34.07 -13.30 3.31
C LEU A 151 35.56 -13.22 2.95
N THR A 152 36.19 -14.34 2.62
CA THR A 152 37.60 -14.40 2.20
C THR A 152 37.83 -13.62 0.89
N GLU A 153 36.94 -13.77 -0.10
CA GLU A 153 37.01 -13.03 -1.36
C GLU A 153 36.90 -11.52 -1.13
N ILE A 154 35.97 -11.08 -0.27
CA ILE A 154 35.81 -9.66 0.05
C ILE A 154 37.08 -9.10 0.69
N LEU A 155 37.63 -9.77 1.72
CA LEU A 155 38.85 -9.30 2.41
C LEU A 155 40.05 -9.21 1.46
N ASN A 156 40.15 -10.11 0.48
CA ASN A 156 41.27 -10.15 -0.46
C ASN A 156 41.13 -9.16 -1.64
N SER A 157 39.90 -8.86 -2.07
CA SER A 157 39.66 -8.12 -3.32
C SER A 157 39.21 -6.68 -3.13
N TYR A 158 38.60 -6.33 -1.99
CA TYR A 158 37.92 -5.04 -1.82
C TYR A 158 38.87 -3.83 -1.92
N LEU A 159 40.07 -3.89 -1.34
CA LEU A 159 41.05 -2.78 -1.44
C LEU A 159 41.47 -2.51 -2.89
N HIS A 160 41.64 -3.55 -3.71
CA HIS A 160 41.92 -3.40 -5.12
C HIS A 160 40.71 -2.85 -5.87
N ALA A 161 39.50 -3.35 -5.57
CA ALA A 161 38.26 -2.89 -6.16
C ALA A 161 37.98 -1.39 -5.90
N LYS A 162 38.36 -0.86 -4.73
CA LYS A 162 38.26 0.59 -4.44
C LYS A 162 39.04 1.48 -5.41
N THR A 163 40.05 0.94 -6.10
CA THR A 163 40.82 1.66 -7.13
C THR A 163 40.15 1.63 -8.51
N GLN A 164 39.09 0.83 -8.66
CA GLN A 164 38.35 0.64 -9.90
C GLN A 164 37.05 1.46 -9.90
N THR A 165 36.42 1.55 -11.08
CA THR A 165 35.15 2.25 -11.26
C THR A 165 34.05 1.64 -10.39
N PHE A 166 33.34 2.49 -9.63
CA PHE A 166 32.27 2.08 -8.72
C PHE A 166 31.02 1.54 -9.44
N ALA A 167 30.67 2.14 -10.59
CA ALA A 167 29.46 1.80 -11.34
C ALA A 167 29.55 0.36 -11.90
N SER A 168 28.50 -0.43 -11.68
CA SER A 168 28.36 -1.81 -12.17
C SER A 168 29.47 -2.79 -11.73
N HIS A 169 30.21 -2.48 -10.67
CA HIS A 169 31.25 -3.37 -10.16
C HIS A 169 30.64 -4.66 -9.56
N PRO A 170 31.21 -5.86 -9.82
CA PRO A 170 30.68 -7.14 -9.32
C PRO A 170 30.47 -7.21 -7.80
N LEU A 171 31.40 -6.66 -7.01
CA LEU A 171 31.23 -6.54 -5.55
C LEU A 171 29.97 -5.77 -5.13
N GLY A 172 29.47 -4.85 -5.97
CA GLY A 172 28.20 -4.16 -5.73
C GLY A 172 27.00 -5.08 -5.83
N VAL A 173 27.02 -6.04 -6.76
CA VAL A 173 26.00 -7.10 -6.89
C VAL A 173 26.12 -8.08 -5.72
N LEU A 174 27.35 -8.47 -5.39
CA LEU A 174 27.64 -9.37 -4.26
C LEU A 174 27.03 -8.86 -2.94
N PHE A 175 27.29 -7.60 -2.59
CA PHE A 175 26.77 -7.00 -1.34
C PHE A 175 25.28 -6.68 -1.38
N ARG A 176 24.75 -6.17 -2.49
CA ARG A 176 23.36 -5.66 -2.54
C ARG A 176 22.33 -6.73 -2.88
N GLN A 177 22.75 -7.83 -3.50
CA GLN A 177 21.85 -8.87 -4.01
C GLN A 177 22.27 -10.26 -3.56
N THR A 178 23.46 -10.73 -3.93
CA THR A 178 23.86 -12.13 -3.73
C THR A 178 23.90 -12.53 -2.26
N ILE A 179 24.63 -11.81 -1.41
CA ILE A 179 24.73 -12.16 0.02
C ILE A 179 23.36 -12.03 0.71
N PRO A 180 22.60 -10.92 0.56
CA PRO A 180 21.26 -10.84 1.13
C PRO A 180 20.32 -11.96 0.70
N GLU A 181 20.33 -12.36 -0.57
CA GLU A 181 19.48 -13.45 -1.06
C GLU A 181 19.86 -14.81 -0.46
N GLN A 182 21.15 -15.08 -0.27
CA GLN A 182 21.60 -16.35 0.30
C GLN A 182 21.34 -16.42 1.81
N LEU A 183 21.57 -15.32 2.54
CA LEU A 183 21.25 -15.27 3.97
C LEU A 183 19.74 -15.44 4.22
N ARG A 184 18.86 -14.89 3.37
CA ARG A 184 17.39 -15.09 3.49
C ARG A 184 16.93 -16.54 3.33
N LYS A 185 17.76 -17.42 2.76
CA LYS A 185 17.43 -18.85 2.62
C LYS A 185 17.75 -19.66 3.89
N LEU A 186 18.43 -19.06 4.87
CA LEU A 186 18.77 -19.76 6.11
C LEU A 186 17.52 -20.01 6.96
N PRO A 187 17.38 -21.20 7.57
CA PRO A 187 16.14 -21.62 8.22
C PRO A 187 15.77 -20.80 9.46
N PHE A 188 16.73 -20.11 10.07
CA PHE A 188 16.54 -19.23 11.23
C PHE A 188 16.34 -17.75 10.85
N ILE A 189 16.22 -17.43 9.56
CA ILE A 189 15.90 -16.09 9.07
C ILE A 189 14.52 -16.14 8.38
N ASP A 190 13.53 -15.51 9.00
CA ASP A 190 12.18 -15.41 8.48
C ASP A 190 11.89 -14.02 7.83
N ASP A 191 10.65 -13.82 7.39
CA ASP A 191 10.21 -12.60 6.72
C ASP A 191 10.20 -11.36 7.61
N ASN A 192 10.41 -11.47 8.93
CA ASN A 192 10.55 -10.32 9.82
C ASN A 192 11.90 -9.63 9.66
N TYR A 193 12.89 -10.27 9.04
CA TYR A 193 14.22 -9.70 8.87
C TYR A 193 14.41 -9.03 7.50
N LYS A 194 14.95 -7.81 7.51
CA LYS A 194 15.43 -7.09 6.33
C LYS A 194 16.95 -7.20 6.27
N ILE A 195 17.46 -7.84 5.22
CA ILE A 195 18.90 -7.93 4.93
C ILE A 195 19.29 -6.95 3.83
N GLN A 196 20.33 -6.16 4.08
CA GLN A 196 20.85 -5.16 3.16
C GLN A 196 22.37 -5.06 3.26
N GLY A 197 23.07 -5.00 2.12
CA GLY A 197 24.51 -4.70 2.09
C GLY A 197 24.83 -3.41 1.36
N SER A 198 25.96 -2.79 1.72
CA SER A 198 26.43 -1.55 1.11
C SER A 198 27.94 -1.51 0.99
N ILE A 199 28.42 -1.10 -0.18
CA ILE A 199 29.81 -0.74 -0.48
C ILE A 199 29.95 0.78 -0.68
N GLY A 200 28.96 1.56 -0.23
CA GLY A 200 28.83 3.00 -0.47
C GLY A 200 27.75 3.36 -1.50
N GLN A 201 27.49 4.67 -1.65
CA GLN A 201 26.52 5.26 -2.58
C GLN A 201 27.22 6.29 -3.46
N GLY A 202 27.47 5.94 -4.73
CA GLY A 202 28.19 6.79 -5.69
C GLY A 202 29.72 6.75 -5.55
N ASN A 203 30.25 6.53 -4.35
CA ASN A 203 31.66 6.32 -4.06
C ASN A 203 31.87 5.08 -3.18
N TRP A 204 33.05 4.48 -3.24
CA TRP A 204 33.43 3.34 -2.40
C TRP A 204 33.48 3.72 -0.92
N ALA A 205 32.78 2.96 -0.07
CA ALA A 205 32.84 3.12 1.38
C ALA A 205 34.20 2.63 1.93
N ASN A 206 34.68 3.31 2.97
CA ASN A 206 35.86 2.85 3.71
C ASN A 206 35.57 1.59 4.54
N ILE A 207 34.37 1.51 5.10
CA ILE A 207 33.86 0.37 5.87
C ILE A 207 32.61 -0.13 5.13
N PRO A 208 32.72 -1.12 4.22
CA PRO A 208 31.55 -1.78 3.67
C PRO A 208 30.88 -2.63 4.76
N TRP A 209 29.61 -2.97 4.57
CA TRP A 209 28.85 -3.69 5.57
C TRP A 209 27.68 -4.48 5.00
N ILE A 210 27.22 -5.48 5.76
CA ILE A 210 26.00 -6.26 5.49
C ILE A 210 25.19 -6.33 6.78
N ALA A 211 24.01 -5.70 6.80
CA ALA A 211 23.14 -5.60 7.96
C ALA A 211 21.92 -6.52 7.85
N ILE A 212 21.53 -7.11 8.96
CA ILE A 212 20.32 -7.91 9.18
C ILE A 212 19.53 -7.20 10.28
N MET A 213 18.38 -6.65 9.91
CA MET A 213 17.55 -5.80 10.79
C MET A 213 16.21 -6.48 11.01
N ASP A 214 15.77 -6.60 12.26
CA ASP A 214 14.41 -7.01 12.56
C ASP A 214 13.47 -5.83 12.28
N LYS A 215 12.46 -6.03 11.42
CA LYS A 215 11.50 -4.98 11.02
C LYS A 215 10.71 -4.44 12.21
N ARG A 216 10.62 -5.17 13.33
CA ARG A 216 10.02 -4.72 14.59
C ARG A 216 10.88 -3.67 15.30
N ILE A 217 12.20 -3.70 15.11
CA ILE A 217 13.17 -2.78 15.74
C ILE A 217 13.56 -1.63 14.80
N THR A 218 13.95 -1.93 13.56
CA THR A 218 14.40 -0.90 12.61
C THR A 218 14.36 -1.36 11.16
N GLY A 219 14.07 -0.43 10.24
CA GLY A 219 14.18 -0.64 8.80
C GLY A 219 15.44 -0.03 8.16
N THR A 220 16.32 0.59 8.97
CA THR A 220 17.47 1.37 8.52
C THR A 220 18.69 1.15 9.42
N THR A 221 19.90 1.24 8.87
CA THR A 221 21.15 1.17 9.67
C THR A 221 21.49 2.50 10.36
N GLN A 222 20.64 3.52 10.23
CA GLN A 222 20.89 4.84 10.81
C GLN A 222 20.41 4.98 12.26
N GLN A 223 19.54 4.07 12.73
CA GLN A 223 19.00 4.01 14.09
C GLN A 223 18.54 2.58 14.45
N GLY A 224 18.34 2.32 15.74
CA GLY A 224 17.91 1.03 16.27
C GLY A 224 19.04 0.01 16.34
N GLN A 225 18.78 -1.12 16.98
CA GLN A 225 19.72 -2.24 17.13
C GLN A 225 19.55 -3.22 15.98
N TYR A 226 20.66 -3.74 15.46
CA TYR A 226 20.67 -4.69 14.36
C TYR A 226 21.97 -5.49 14.34
N ILE A 227 21.94 -6.60 13.61
CA ILE A 227 23.13 -7.41 13.36
C ILE A 227 23.83 -6.87 12.12
N VAL A 228 25.16 -6.74 12.16
CA VAL A 228 25.91 -6.25 11.00
C VAL A 228 27.30 -6.88 10.91
N TYR A 229 27.63 -7.35 9.71
CA TYR A 229 29.00 -7.63 9.31
C TYR A 229 29.71 -6.32 8.95
N LEU A 230 30.71 -5.93 9.73
CA LEU A 230 31.53 -4.73 9.53
C LEU A 230 32.94 -5.14 9.10
N PHE A 231 33.41 -4.62 7.96
CA PHE A 231 34.75 -4.90 7.46
C PHE A 231 35.70 -3.77 7.85
N SER A 232 36.89 -4.09 8.38
CA SER A 232 37.89 -3.06 8.71
C SER A 232 38.36 -2.34 7.44
N GLU A 233 38.74 -1.06 7.57
CA GLU A 233 39.17 -0.22 6.45
C GLU A 233 40.36 -0.82 5.69
N ASP A 234 41.24 -1.54 6.39
CA ASP A 234 42.39 -2.25 5.82
C ASP A 234 42.07 -3.67 5.33
N MET A 235 40.81 -4.10 5.43
CA MET A 235 40.31 -5.43 5.05
C MET A 235 41.05 -6.61 5.69
N ARG A 236 41.68 -6.39 6.85
CA ARG A 236 42.31 -7.47 7.62
C ARG A 236 41.32 -8.22 8.51
N ASN A 237 40.18 -7.61 8.83
CA ASN A 237 39.20 -8.17 9.75
C ASN A 237 37.79 -7.98 9.20
N VAL A 238 36.92 -8.94 9.47
CA VAL A 238 35.47 -8.76 9.42
C VAL A 238 34.88 -9.13 10.77
N TYR A 239 33.97 -8.30 11.25
CA TYR A 239 33.32 -8.45 12.54
C TYR A 239 31.85 -8.76 12.34
N LEU A 240 31.35 -9.85 12.90
CA LEU A 240 29.91 -10.08 13.07
C LEU A 240 29.49 -9.42 14.38
N THR A 241 28.70 -8.36 14.29
CA THR A 241 28.38 -7.51 15.45
C THR A 241 26.88 -7.46 15.71
N LEU A 242 26.52 -7.37 16.98
CA LEU A 242 25.25 -6.78 17.39
C LEU A 242 25.55 -5.32 17.76
N ALA A 243 24.98 -4.39 17.01
CA ALA A 243 25.32 -2.97 17.10
C ALA A 243 24.07 -2.10 17.03
N GLN A 244 24.25 -0.81 17.33
CA GLN A 244 23.21 0.21 17.24
C GLN A 244 23.57 1.30 16.24
N GLY A 245 22.55 1.80 15.54
CA GLY A 245 22.67 2.86 14.55
C GLY A 245 22.98 4.21 15.19
N VAL A 246 24.06 4.85 14.72
CA VAL A 246 24.61 6.07 15.34
C VAL A 246 24.21 7.37 14.66
N THR A 247 23.76 7.30 13.40
CA THR A 247 23.62 8.48 12.54
C THR A 247 22.50 9.41 12.99
N LEU A 248 21.32 8.87 13.28
CA LEU A 248 20.17 9.70 13.70
C LEU A 248 20.32 10.20 15.15
N PRO A 249 20.70 9.37 16.14
CA PRO A 249 20.90 9.86 17.52
C PRO A 249 21.94 10.99 17.61
N ILE A 250 23.07 10.89 16.88
CA ILE A 250 24.08 11.96 16.86
C ILE A 250 23.54 13.24 16.20
N LYS A 251 22.73 13.11 15.14
CA LYS A 251 22.16 14.25 14.41
C LYS A 251 21.10 14.98 15.24
N GLU A 252 20.28 14.24 16.00
CA GLU A 252 19.14 14.77 16.74
C GLU A 252 19.52 15.28 18.13
N TRP A 253 20.38 14.56 18.86
CA TRP A 253 20.69 14.87 20.26
C TRP A 253 22.06 15.50 20.46
N GLY A 254 22.90 15.51 19.43
CA GLY A 254 24.30 15.91 19.55
C GLY A 254 25.20 14.78 20.05
N ARG A 255 26.50 14.90 19.80
CA ARG A 255 27.46 13.79 19.96
C ARG A 255 27.65 13.36 21.41
N LYS A 256 27.57 14.29 22.38
CA LYS A 256 27.84 13.98 23.79
C LYS A 256 26.69 13.16 24.39
N GLU A 257 25.47 13.60 24.16
CA GLU A 257 24.23 12.98 24.64
C GLU A 257 24.00 11.63 23.95
N ALA A 258 24.24 11.55 22.64
CA ALA A 258 24.17 10.29 21.89
C ALA A 258 25.18 9.24 22.39
N TYR A 259 26.41 9.65 22.73
CA TYR A 259 27.42 8.74 23.27
C TYR A 259 27.04 8.19 24.65
N GLN A 260 26.46 9.02 25.53
CA GLN A 260 25.96 8.56 26.83
C GLN A 260 24.85 7.53 26.66
N TYR A 261 23.90 7.78 25.74
CA TYR A 261 22.87 6.83 25.37
C TYR A 261 23.47 5.51 24.87
N PHE A 262 24.49 5.59 24.00
CA PHE A 262 25.11 4.41 23.45
C PHE A 262 25.77 3.53 24.51
N GLU A 263 26.57 4.13 25.40
CA GLU A 263 27.26 3.42 26.49
C GLU A 263 26.26 2.77 27.46
N GLN A 264 25.17 3.48 27.79
CA GLN A 264 24.11 2.95 28.65
C GLN A 264 23.42 1.75 28.00
N LYS A 265 23.01 1.86 26.72
CA LYS A 265 22.34 0.77 26.02
C LYS A 265 23.23 -0.45 25.78
N VAL A 266 24.52 -0.23 25.51
CA VAL A 266 25.49 -1.33 25.42
C VAL A 266 25.59 -2.09 26.74
N THR A 267 25.64 -1.38 27.87
CA THR A 267 25.70 -2.00 29.19
C THR A 267 24.43 -2.80 29.48
N GLU A 268 23.27 -2.19 29.26
CA GLU A 268 21.96 -2.82 29.45
C GLU A 268 21.82 -4.13 28.65
N MET A 269 22.15 -4.09 27.36
CA MET A 269 22.06 -5.28 26.51
C MET A 269 23.09 -6.35 26.87
N ARG A 270 24.29 -5.97 27.33
CA ARG A 270 25.32 -6.92 27.78
C ARG A 270 24.91 -7.67 29.05
N ASP A 271 24.10 -7.04 29.90
CA ASP A 271 23.58 -7.59 31.15
C ASP A 271 22.33 -8.47 30.92
N GLN A 272 21.49 -8.12 29.95
CA GLN A 272 20.25 -8.85 29.64
C GLN A 272 20.46 -10.07 28.73
N LEU A 273 21.47 -10.04 27.87
CA LEU A 273 21.66 -11.05 26.83
C LEU A 273 22.78 -12.03 27.19
N PRO A 274 22.59 -13.35 26.92
CA PRO A 274 23.63 -14.35 27.13
C PRO A 274 24.94 -13.99 26.43
N LEU A 275 24.86 -13.61 25.14
CA LEU A 275 25.97 -13.22 24.26
C LEU A 275 27.15 -14.21 24.35
N GLU A 276 26.83 -15.50 24.43
CA GLU A 276 27.83 -16.57 24.54
C GLU A 276 28.75 -16.54 23.32
N SER A 277 30.03 -16.80 23.52
CA SER A 277 31.07 -16.80 22.47
C SER A 277 31.29 -15.46 21.76
N MET A 278 30.67 -14.35 22.20
CA MET A 278 30.93 -13.01 21.68
C MET A 278 31.87 -12.21 22.60
N GLN A 279 32.71 -11.36 22.01
CA GLN A 279 33.56 -10.41 22.72
C GLN A 279 32.73 -9.19 23.12
N LYS A 280 32.88 -8.76 24.39
CA LYS A 280 32.16 -7.62 25.02
C LYS A 280 33.12 -6.48 25.40
N ASP A 281 34.33 -6.48 24.87
CA ASP A 281 35.28 -5.38 25.08
C ASP A 281 35.12 -4.28 24.02
N ASP A 282 35.89 -3.21 24.14
CA ASP A 282 35.85 -2.09 23.20
C ASP A 282 37.02 -2.13 22.19
N ASN A 283 37.60 -3.33 21.97
CA ASN A 283 38.79 -3.52 21.13
C ASN A 283 38.47 -3.69 19.63
N ILE A 284 37.21 -3.51 19.21
CA ILE A 284 36.83 -3.56 17.79
C ILE A 284 37.56 -2.46 17.01
N GLN A 285 38.39 -2.84 16.04
CA GLN A 285 39.20 -1.90 15.26
C GLN A 285 38.76 -1.88 13.79
N LEU A 286 38.03 -0.83 13.41
CA LEU A 286 37.52 -0.64 12.04
C LEU A 286 38.33 0.37 11.22
N THR A 287 38.99 1.36 11.84
CA THR A 287 39.82 2.36 11.15
C THR A 287 40.88 2.92 12.10
N THR A 288 41.98 3.45 11.55
CA THR A 288 43.06 4.11 12.28
C THR A 288 42.83 5.61 12.52
N SER A 289 41.75 6.22 12.00
CA SER A 289 41.44 7.65 12.23
C SER A 289 39.97 8.03 12.00
N GLY A 290 39.38 8.87 12.86
CA GLY A 290 37.99 9.36 12.71
C GLY A 290 36.92 8.25 12.81
N LEU A 291 35.64 8.59 12.54
CA LEU A 291 34.36 7.82 12.46
C LEU A 291 34.22 6.37 13.02
N GLY A 292 35.26 5.55 13.05
CA GLY A 292 35.28 4.24 13.74
C GLY A 292 35.00 4.32 15.24
N ARG A 293 35.23 5.48 15.88
CA ARG A 293 34.87 5.68 17.29
C ARG A 293 33.36 5.62 17.54
N ASP A 294 32.55 6.08 16.59
CA ASP A 294 31.09 6.02 16.74
C ASP A 294 30.62 4.55 16.73
N TYR A 295 31.13 3.74 15.78
CA TYR A 295 30.82 2.31 15.71
C TYR A 295 31.37 1.49 16.88
N GLN A 296 32.52 1.87 17.44
CA GLN A 296 33.08 1.24 18.64
C GLN A 296 32.14 1.40 19.83
N VAL A 297 31.75 2.65 20.13
CA VAL A 297 30.87 2.98 21.25
C VAL A 297 29.45 2.41 21.04
N SER A 298 29.07 2.16 19.79
CA SER A 298 27.77 1.62 19.43
C SER A 298 27.73 0.09 19.28
N THR A 299 28.83 -0.62 19.55
CA THR A 299 28.90 -2.09 19.44
C THR A 299 28.58 -2.74 20.78
N VAL A 300 27.52 -3.55 20.81
CA VAL A 300 27.11 -4.30 22.00
C VAL A 300 28.04 -5.48 22.22
N ALA A 301 28.20 -6.33 21.22
CA ALA A 301 29.14 -7.44 21.25
C ALA A 301 29.51 -7.85 19.82
N TYR A 302 30.65 -8.53 19.66
CA TYR A 302 31.11 -8.94 18.35
C TYR A 302 31.88 -10.26 18.34
N MET A 303 31.93 -10.89 17.17
CA MET A 303 32.88 -11.95 16.84
C MET A 303 33.82 -11.41 15.76
N ARG A 304 35.13 -11.68 15.90
CA ARG A 304 36.16 -11.21 14.98
C ARG A 304 36.66 -12.38 14.13
N TYR A 305 36.73 -12.15 12.81
CA TYR A 305 37.32 -13.08 11.86
C TYR A 305 38.50 -12.40 11.14
N ASP A 306 39.68 -12.97 11.29
CA ASP A 306 40.91 -12.47 10.68
C ASP A 306 41.10 -13.00 9.26
N GLN A 307 41.59 -12.13 8.37
CA GLN A 307 41.98 -12.51 7.02
C GLN A 307 43.01 -13.65 7.05
N GLY A 308 42.72 -14.71 6.29
CA GLY A 308 43.54 -15.93 6.27
C GLY A 308 43.25 -16.93 7.40
N SER A 309 42.33 -16.61 8.31
CA SER A 309 41.87 -17.50 9.40
C SER A 309 40.34 -17.48 9.55
N ILE A 310 39.60 -17.25 8.46
CA ILE A 310 38.14 -17.28 8.46
C ILE A 310 37.67 -18.72 8.74
N PRO A 311 36.78 -18.96 9.74
CA PRO A 311 36.25 -20.28 10.05
C PRO A 311 35.48 -20.92 8.88
N ASN A 312 35.23 -22.23 8.97
CA ASN A 312 34.40 -22.92 7.97
C ASN A 312 32.92 -22.49 8.06
N ASP A 313 32.13 -22.83 7.03
CA ASP A 313 30.73 -22.42 6.95
C ASP A 313 29.87 -22.93 8.11
N GLU A 314 30.16 -24.13 8.62
CA GLU A 314 29.46 -24.69 9.78
C GLU A 314 29.62 -23.81 11.02
N GLN A 315 30.85 -23.37 11.32
CA GLN A 315 31.11 -22.46 12.43
C GLN A 315 30.51 -21.08 12.18
N LEU A 316 30.66 -20.51 10.98
CA LEU A 316 30.11 -19.18 10.66
C LEU A 316 28.59 -19.12 10.74
N LEU A 317 27.91 -20.20 10.35
CA LEU A 317 26.45 -20.30 10.46
C LEU A 317 26.00 -20.49 11.91
N ALA A 318 26.71 -21.30 12.70
CA ALA A 318 26.46 -21.42 14.13
C ALA A 318 26.66 -20.09 14.87
N ASP A 319 27.71 -19.35 14.51
CA ASP A 319 28.00 -18.02 15.03
C ASP A 319 26.86 -17.03 14.67
N LEU A 320 26.43 -17.01 13.40
CA LEU A 320 25.31 -16.17 12.96
C LEU A 320 23.99 -16.53 13.66
N GLU A 321 23.68 -17.81 13.77
CA GLU A 321 22.47 -18.29 14.46
C GLU A 321 22.49 -17.89 15.93
N ASN A 322 23.64 -17.97 16.60
CA ASN A 322 23.80 -17.51 17.98
C ASN A 322 23.54 -15.99 18.13
N VAL A 323 24.09 -15.16 17.24
CA VAL A 323 23.82 -13.71 17.28
C VAL A 323 22.34 -13.43 16.96
N MET A 324 21.74 -14.14 16.01
CA MET A 324 20.32 -14.04 15.69
C MET A 324 19.44 -14.42 16.88
N ASN A 325 19.79 -15.46 17.64
CA ASN A 325 19.05 -15.87 18.84
C ASN A 325 19.14 -14.81 19.94
N ASN A 326 20.32 -14.21 20.17
CA ASN A 326 20.47 -13.10 21.11
C ASN A 326 19.68 -11.87 20.67
N TYR A 327 19.71 -11.54 19.38
CA TYR A 327 18.95 -10.44 18.85
C TYR A 327 17.44 -10.69 18.95
N LYS A 328 17.00 -11.92 18.67
CA LYS A 328 15.61 -12.33 18.87
C LYS A 328 15.19 -12.24 20.34
N LEU A 329 16.01 -12.73 21.28
CA LEU A 329 15.77 -12.56 22.72
C LEU A 329 15.67 -11.09 23.12
N TYR A 330 16.51 -10.22 22.56
CA TYR A 330 16.40 -8.78 22.78
C TYR A 330 15.07 -8.23 22.26
N VAL A 331 14.70 -8.53 21.01
CA VAL A 331 13.43 -8.08 20.43
C VAL A 331 12.23 -8.65 21.22
N ASP A 332 12.33 -9.90 21.65
CA ASP A 332 11.29 -10.57 22.40
C ASP A 332 11.22 -10.02 23.85
N SER A 333 12.32 -9.63 24.47
CA SER A 333 12.34 -8.94 25.77
C SER A 333 11.82 -7.50 25.72
N LEU A 334 11.90 -6.86 24.55
CA LEU A 334 11.24 -5.58 24.29
C LEU A 334 9.73 -5.74 24.02
N THR A 335 9.26 -6.98 23.84
CA THR A 335 7.86 -7.31 23.49
C THR A 335 7.21 -8.29 24.47
N GLN A 336 7.86 -8.59 25.60
CA GLN A 336 7.30 -9.36 26.73
C GLN A 336 7.39 -8.50 27.99
N GLU A 337 6.24 -8.16 28.58
CA GLU A 337 6.16 -7.41 29.83
C GLU A 337 6.78 -8.19 31.01
N PRO A 338 7.71 -7.60 31.79
CA PRO A 338 8.03 -8.03 33.14
C PRO A 338 7.14 -7.31 34.16
N VAL A 339 6.58 -8.08 35.10
CA VAL A 339 5.73 -7.61 36.22
C VAL A 339 6.58 -7.00 37.35
N GLU A 340 6.31 -5.72 37.67
CA GLU A 340 6.59 -4.90 38.89
C GLU A 340 8.06 -4.75 39.38
N GLU A 341 8.60 -3.58 39.80
CA GLU A 341 8.05 -2.47 40.62
C GLU A 341 8.99 -1.22 40.61
N ASN A 342 8.43 0.00 40.56
CA ASN A 342 8.95 1.32 41.02
C ASN A 342 9.83 2.25 40.12
N GLU A 343 9.17 3.07 39.26
CA GLU A 343 9.24 4.55 39.07
C GLU A 343 8.84 4.98 37.62
N PRO A 344 8.25 6.17 37.40
CA PRO A 344 7.16 6.36 36.43
C PRO A 344 7.67 6.53 35.00
N THR A 345 7.67 5.44 34.24
CA THR A 345 7.78 5.43 32.79
C THR A 345 6.38 5.35 32.19
N PHE A 346 6.06 6.30 31.31
CA PHE A 346 4.82 6.35 30.54
C PHE A 346 4.58 5.01 29.84
N GLU A 347 3.51 4.32 30.24
CA GLU A 347 2.97 3.15 29.57
C GLU A 347 2.59 3.55 28.14
N TYR A 348 3.36 3.07 27.16
CA TYR A 348 2.78 2.82 25.85
C TYR A 348 1.95 1.54 26.03
N GLU A 349 0.63 1.68 26.22
CA GLU A 349 -0.30 0.55 26.11
C GLU A 349 0.06 -0.24 24.84
N GLU A 350 0.41 -1.52 25.03
CA GLU A 350 0.45 -2.51 23.97
C GLU A 350 -0.81 -2.35 23.12
N LEU A 351 -0.60 -1.98 21.86
CA LEU A 351 -1.59 -2.24 20.83
C LEU A 351 -1.83 -3.75 20.82
N GLY A 352 -3.00 -4.14 21.32
CA GLY A 352 -3.40 -5.50 21.58
C GLY A 352 -3.32 -6.43 20.34
N PRO A 353 -3.68 -7.71 20.52
CA PRO A 353 -3.46 -8.73 19.50
C PRO A 353 -4.10 -8.33 18.17
N LEU A 354 -3.37 -8.53 17.07
CA LEU A 354 -3.88 -8.53 15.70
C LEU A 354 -5.28 -9.13 15.69
N ASP A 355 -6.27 -8.27 15.49
CA ASP A 355 -7.64 -8.70 15.56
C ASP A 355 -7.89 -9.81 14.49
N PRO A 356 -8.48 -10.95 14.91
CA PRO A 356 -8.68 -12.10 14.02
C PRO A 356 -9.76 -11.86 12.94
N LEU A 357 -10.53 -10.77 13.01
CA LEU A 357 -11.60 -10.51 12.05
C LEU A 357 -11.09 -9.77 10.80
N THR A 358 -11.41 -10.31 9.64
CA THR A 358 -11.27 -9.57 8.38
C THR A 358 -12.25 -8.39 8.34
N VAL A 359 -12.04 -7.44 7.43
CA VAL A 359 -12.84 -6.20 7.34
C VAL A 359 -14.34 -6.46 7.17
N SER A 360 -14.73 -7.42 6.33
CA SER A 360 -16.14 -7.71 6.03
C SER A 360 -16.94 -8.18 7.27
N PRO A 361 -16.48 -9.18 8.05
CA PRO A 361 -17.09 -9.54 9.33
C PRO A 361 -17.29 -8.38 10.30
N ARG A 362 -16.31 -7.47 10.42
CA ARG A 362 -16.44 -6.29 11.29
C ARG A 362 -17.54 -5.35 10.81
N VAL A 363 -17.62 -5.10 9.50
CA VAL A 363 -18.67 -4.25 8.93
C VAL A 363 -20.07 -4.86 9.17
N GLU A 364 -20.20 -6.18 9.06
CA GLU A 364 -21.45 -6.88 9.39
C GLU A 364 -21.81 -6.79 10.88
N GLN A 365 -20.82 -6.84 11.78
CA GLN A 365 -21.06 -6.62 13.21
C GLN A 365 -21.50 -5.17 13.49
N ILE A 366 -20.92 -4.16 12.83
CA ILE A 366 -21.36 -2.77 12.95
C ILE A 366 -22.83 -2.64 12.51
N LYS A 367 -23.22 -3.27 11.41
CA LYS A 367 -24.61 -3.30 10.92
C LYS A 367 -25.54 -3.93 11.95
N ALA A 368 -25.18 -5.10 12.48
CA ALA A 368 -25.96 -5.80 13.50
C ALA A 368 -26.10 -4.97 14.81
N PHE A 369 -25.04 -4.30 15.25
CA PHE A 369 -25.08 -3.39 16.41
C PHE A 369 -26.06 -2.24 16.20
N ILE A 370 -26.04 -1.61 15.02
CA ILE A 370 -26.93 -0.52 14.64
C ILE A 370 -28.40 -1.00 14.62
N GLU A 371 -28.66 -2.15 14.03
CA GLU A 371 -29.99 -2.77 13.97
C GLU A 371 -30.53 -3.10 15.36
N GLN A 372 -29.69 -3.62 16.26
CA GLN A 372 -30.07 -3.90 17.65
C GLN A 372 -30.45 -2.62 18.43
N ARG A 373 -29.86 -1.47 18.07
CA ARG A 373 -30.22 -0.16 18.62
C ARG A 373 -31.51 0.41 18.00
N GLY A 374 -32.16 -0.33 17.10
CA GLY A 374 -33.45 0.01 16.49
C GLY A 374 -33.34 0.89 15.24
N PHE A 375 -32.17 1.00 14.63
CA PHE A 375 -31.95 1.80 13.42
C PHE A 375 -31.69 0.88 12.24
N HIS A 376 -32.36 1.10 11.11
CA HIS A 376 -32.04 0.38 9.88
C HIS A 376 -31.70 1.36 8.77
N TYR A 377 -30.55 1.15 8.14
CA TYR A 377 -30.08 1.95 7.03
C TYR A 377 -30.15 1.14 5.72
N PRO A 378 -30.21 1.81 4.55
CA PRO A 378 -30.16 1.13 3.27
C PRO A 378 -28.92 0.24 3.12
N THR A 379 -29.10 -0.87 2.41
CA THR A 379 -28.00 -1.76 2.02
C THR A 379 -26.88 -0.97 1.33
N GLY A 380 -25.64 -1.25 1.70
CA GLY A 380 -24.46 -0.60 1.13
C GLY A 380 -24.09 0.74 1.77
N LEU A 381 -24.95 1.35 2.62
CA LEU A 381 -24.64 2.65 3.21
C LEU A 381 -23.51 2.57 4.25
N ILE A 382 -23.49 1.53 5.08
CA ILE A 382 -22.48 1.35 6.12
C ILE A 382 -21.13 0.97 5.50
N GLU A 383 -21.16 0.10 4.50
CA GLU A 383 -20.03 -0.27 3.65
C GLU A 383 -19.44 0.98 2.98
N ASN A 384 -20.30 1.83 2.40
CA ASN A 384 -19.88 3.07 1.78
C ASN A 384 -19.25 4.05 2.79
N LEU A 385 -19.85 4.21 3.97
CA LEU A 385 -19.30 5.05 5.04
C LEU A 385 -17.91 4.56 5.47
N TYR A 386 -17.76 3.25 5.68
CA TYR A 386 -16.48 2.63 6.01
C TYR A 386 -15.43 2.88 4.92
N LEU A 387 -15.73 2.55 3.66
CA LEU A 387 -14.80 2.74 2.54
C LEU A 387 -14.42 4.22 2.37
N SER A 388 -15.37 5.14 2.61
CA SER A 388 -15.13 6.57 2.55
C SER A 388 -14.21 7.07 3.66
N LEU A 389 -14.40 6.62 4.91
CA LEU A 389 -13.51 6.93 6.03
C LEU A 389 -12.11 6.36 5.82
N LYS A 390 -12.01 5.11 5.32
CA LYS A 390 -10.73 4.46 5.02
C LYS A 390 -9.97 5.10 3.86
N THR A 391 -10.69 5.70 2.93
CA THR A 391 -10.11 6.44 1.81
C THR A 391 -9.61 7.81 2.22
N LYS A 392 -10.39 8.55 3.02
CA LYS A 392 -10.01 9.87 3.53
C LYS A 392 -10.63 10.10 4.92
N PRO A 393 -9.89 10.75 5.85
CA PRO A 393 -10.38 10.99 7.20
C PRO A 393 -11.48 12.06 7.28
N PHE A 394 -11.89 12.68 6.16
CA PHE A 394 -12.95 13.69 6.13
C PHE A 394 -14.13 13.25 5.26
N VAL A 395 -15.30 13.14 5.88
CA VAL A 395 -16.57 12.73 5.24
C VAL A 395 -17.65 13.78 5.51
N ILE A 396 -18.52 14.01 4.53
CA ILE A 396 -19.69 14.87 4.63
C ILE A 396 -20.93 14.00 4.44
N LEU A 397 -21.85 14.03 5.40
CA LEU A 397 -23.17 13.41 5.30
C LEU A 397 -24.19 14.49 4.99
N ALA A 398 -24.83 14.44 3.82
CA ALA A 398 -25.71 15.49 3.35
C ALA A 398 -27.12 14.96 3.09
N GLY A 399 -28.15 15.59 3.64
CA GLY A 399 -29.53 15.16 3.46
C GLY A 399 -30.52 16.02 4.21
N VAL A 400 -31.81 15.71 4.11
CA VAL A 400 -32.88 16.46 4.80
C VAL A 400 -32.68 16.41 6.33
N SER A 401 -33.13 17.45 7.04
CA SER A 401 -33.10 17.47 8.50
C SER A 401 -33.97 16.32 9.08
N GLY A 402 -33.57 15.80 10.24
CA GLY A 402 -34.30 14.73 10.92
C GLY A 402 -34.15 13.32 10.31
N THR A 403 -33.31 13.14 9.29
CA THR A 403 -33.04 11.84 8.65
C THR A 403 -32.12 10.91 9.46
N GLY A 404 -31.49 11.42 10.52
CA GLY A 404 -30.64 10.62 11.41
C GLY A 404 -29.16 10.59 11.04
N LYS A 405 -28.66 11.57 10.27
CA LYS A 405 -27.24 11.72 9.90
C LYS A 405 -26.31 11.71 11.13
N THR A 406 -26.54 12.60 12.08
CA THR A 406 -25.77 12.69 13.34
C THR A 406 -25.87 11.41 14.15
N LYS A 407 -27.02 10.71 14.07
CA LYS A 407 -27.24 9.43 14.75
C LYS A 407 -26.46 8.29 14.09
N LEU A 408 -26.34 8.26 12.76
CA LEU A 408 -25.50 7.30 12.04
C LEU A 408 -24.04 7.42 12.49
N VAL A 409 -23.48 8.63 12.51
CA VAL A 409 -22.08 8.86 12.93
C VAL A 409 -21.89 8.37 14.37
N LYS A 410 -22.81 8.74 15.26
CA LYS A 410 -22.77 8.34 16.67
C LYS A 410 -22.85 6.82 16.84
N LEU A 411 -23.77 6.14 16.15
CA LEU A 411 -23.92 4.69 16.25
C LEU A 411 -22.73 3.94 15.64
N PHE A 412 -22.17 4.44 14.53
CA PHE A 412 -20.98 3.87 13.92
C PHE A 412 -19.76 3.99 14.85
N ALA A 413 -19.57 5.16 15.48
CA ALA A 413 -18.52 5.36 16.49
C ALA A 413 -18.76 4.47 17.73
N GLU A 414 -19.99 4.42 18.25
CA GLU A 414 -20.37 3.57 19.38
C GLU A 414 -20.12 2.08 19.09
N ALA A 415 -20.37 1.61 17.86
CA ALA A 415 -20.10 0.24 17.45
C ALA A 415 -18.60 -0.10 17.50
N LEU A 416 -17.72 0.91 17.36
CA LEU A 416 -16.27 0.81 17.37
C LEU A 416 -15.63 1.17 18.73
N GLY A 417 -16.45 1.34 19.78
CA GLY A 417 -15.98 1.67 21.13
C GLY A 417 -15.73 3.17 21.36
N ALA A 418 -15.89 4.01 20.33
CA ALA A 418 -15.71 5.45 20.43
C ALA A 418 -17.00 6.12 20.91
N ILE A 419 -17.05 6.50 22.18
CA ILE A 419 -18.25 7.04 22.83
C ILE A 419 -17.99 8.41 23.48
N GLY A 420 -19.05 9.09 23.92
CA GLY A 420 -18.88 10.41 24.53
C GLY A 420 -18.17 10.36 25.89
N SER A 421 -18.38 9.29 26.67
CA SER A 421 -17.83 9.17 28.03
C SER A 421 -16.33 8.89 28.09
N ASN A 422 -15.74 8.36 27.01
CA ASN A 422 -14.29 8.20 26.87
C ASN A 422 -13.68 9.27 25.93
N HIS A 423 -14.42 10.35 25.64
CA HIS A 423 -14.01 11.48 24.79
C HIS A 423 -13.63 11.14 23.33
N GLN A 424 -13.79 9.89 22.90
CA GLN A 424 -13.49 9.47 21.53
C GLN A 424 -14.57 9.85 20.51
N PHE A 425 -15.80 10.15 20.96
CA PHE A 425 -16.81 10.77 20.11
C PHE A 425 -17.14 12.17 20.62
N THR A 426 -16.87 13.18 19.80
CA THR A 426 -17.18 14.58 20.10
C THR A 426 -18.13 15.16 19.07
N LEU A 427 -19.28 15.67 19.54
CA LEU A 427 -20.24 16.40 18.72
C LEU A 427 -20.00 17.92 18.88
N ILE A 428 -19.69 18.60 17.78
CA ILE A 428 -19.44 20.04 17.75
C ILE A 428 -20.52 20.70 16.88
N PRO A 429 -21.51 21.37 17.48
CA PRO A 429 -22.51 22.11 16.72
C PRO A 429 -21.90 23.40 16.13
N VAL A 430 -21.97 23.53 14.81
CA VAL A 430 -21.46 24.72 14.11
C VAL A 430 -22.42 25.88 14.31
N ARG A 431 -21.88 27.08 14.50
CA ARG A 431 -22.68 28.30 14.67
C ARG A 431 -22.56 29.20 13.44
N PRO A 432 -23.63 29.94 13.08
CA PRO A 432 -23.65 30.76 11.87
C PRO A 432 -22.66 31.95 11.90
N ASP A 433 -22.21 32.36 13.07
CA ASP A 433 -21.25 33.45 13.27
C ASP A 433 -19.78 33.03 13.09
N TRP A 434 -19.50 31.74 12.92
CA TRP A 434 -18.16 31.23 12.68
C TRP A 434 -17.60 31.75 11.36
N SER A 435 -16.51 32.50 11.44
CA SER A 435 -15.89 33.16 10.28
C SER A 435 -14.40 32.88 10.12
N ASP A 436 -13.77 32.25 11.11
CA ASP A 436 -12.36 31.87 11.12
C ASP A 436 -12.14 30.63 12.03
N PRO A 437 -10.95 30.02 12.04
CA PRO A 437 -10.70 28.78 12.78
C PRO A 437 -10.73 28.90 14.31
N SER A 438 -10.87 30.10 14.88
CA SER A 438 -10.74 30.35 16.32
C SER A 438 -11.72 29.55 17.18
N ASP A 439 -12.96 29.36 16.73
CA ASP A 439 -13.95 28.59 17.49
C ASP A 439 -13.65 27.09 17.54
N LEU A 440 -12.99 26.56 16.50
CA LEU A 440 -12.59 25.14 16.43
C LEU A 440 -11.26 24.89 17.12
N LEU A 441 -10.22 25.62 16.71
CA LEU A 441 -8.83 25.40 17.15
C LEU A 441 -8.49 26.20 18.40
N GLY A 442 -9.05 27.39 18.56
CA GLY A 442 -8.77 28.29 19.67
C GLY A 442 -8.12 29.60 19.23
N TYR A 443 -7.98 30.52 20.17
CA TYR A 443 -7.43 31.86 19.94
C TYR A 443 -6.61 32.35 21.14
N LYS A 444 -5.82 33.41 20.95
CA LYS A 444 -5.18 34.11 22.07
C LYS A 444 -6.08 35.20 22.62
N ASP A 445 -6.29 35.18 23.93
CA ASP A 445 -6.97 36.28 24.59
C ASP A 445 -6.08 37.54 24.70
N LEU A 446 -6.67 38.65 25.17
CA LEU A 446 -5.95 39.92 25.37
C LEU A 446 -4.79 39.80 26.37
N SER A 447 -4.88 38.83 27.28
CA SER A 447 -3.79 38.57 28.21
C SER A 447 -2.64 37.87 27.54
N GLY A 448 -2.83 37.29 26.33
CA GLY A 448 -1.87 36.52 25.53
C GLY A 448 -1.93 35.01 25.77
N ALA A 449 -2.82 34.53 26.64
CA ALA A 449 -3.02 33.12 26.94
C ALA A 449 -3.84 32.46 25.84
N PHE A 450 -3.47 31.23 25.47
CA PHE A 450 -4.23 30.46 24.49
C PHE A 450 -5.52 29.90 25.10
N ARG A 451 -6.62 30.09 24.39
CA ARG A 451 -7.95 29.56 24.71
C ARG A 451 -8.24 28.47 23.68
N PRO A 452 -8.07 27.19 24.02
CA PRO A 452 -8.26 26.10 23.06
C PRO A 452 -9.72 26.01 22.64
N GLY A 453 -9.94 25.71 21.36
CA GLY A 453 -11.24 25.31 20.86
C GLY A 453 -11.48 23.81 21.09
N ARG A 454 -12.73 23.37 20.90
CA ARG A 454 -13.12 21.97 21.16
C ARG A 454 -12.34 20.96 20.33
N LEU A 455 -11.98 21.31 19.10
CA LEU A 455 -11.18 20.43 18.26
C LEU A 455 -9.76 20.31 18.81
N ALA A 456 -9.12 21.41 19.22
CA ALA A 456 -7.77 21.35 19.78
C ALA A 456 -7.70 20.50 21.06
N GLU A 457 -8.71 20.56 21.93
CA GLU A 457 -8.81 19.69 23.11
C GLU A 457 -8.79 18.20 22.70
N VAL A 458 -9.61 17.82 21.70
CA VAL A 458 -9.67 16.44 21.20
C VAL A 458 -8.38 16.01 20.51
N LEU A 459 -7.75 16.90 19.74
CA LEU A 459 -6.48 16.59 19.06
C LEU A 459 -5.35 16.34 20.05
N VAL A 460 -5.29 17.10 21.15
CA VAL A 460 -4.31 16.87 22.23
C VAL A 460 -4.52 15.50 22.86
N ASP A 461 -5.77 15.13 23.17
CA ASP A 461 -6.11 13.83 23.75
C ASP A 461 -5.81 12.68 22.78
N ALA A 462 -6.20 12.80 21.52
CA ALA A 462 -5.95 11.80 20.48
C ALA A 462 -4.47 11.63 20.13
N SER A 463 -3.64 12.67 20.36
CA SER A 463 -2.20 12.65 20.14
C SER A 463 -1.41 11.96 21.27
N GLN A 464 -2.03 11.71 22.43
CA GLN A 464 -1.35 11.05 23.55
C GLN A 464 -0.96 9.62 23.17
N PRO A 465 0.26 9.16 23.51
CA PRO A 465 0.76 7.82 23.19
C PRO A 465 -0.25 6.67 23.37
N GLU A 466 -0.93 6.65 24.52
CA GLU A 466 -1.94 5.67 24.93
C GLU A 466 -3.24 5.72 24.09
N ASN A 467 -3.47 6.82 23.35
CA ASN A 467 -4.70 7.05 22.59
C ASN A 467 -4.48 6.97 21.08
N GLN A 468 -3.25 7.03 20.59
CA GLN A 468 -2.94 7.08 19.14
C GLN A 468 -3.37 5.81 18.37
N HIS A 469 -3.76 4.75 19.08
CA HIS A 469 -4.29 3.53 18.49
C HIS A 469 -5.82 3.44 18.49
N LYS A 470 -6.49 4.36 19.19
CA LYS A 470 -7.94 4.39 19.35
C LYS A 470 -8.52 5.38 18.35
N PRO A 471 -9.60 5.05 17.61
CA PRO A 471 -10.20 5.96 16.66
C PRO A 471 -11.00 7.07 17.38
N TYR A 472 -10.80 8.32 16.97
CA TYR A 472 -11.51 9.50 17.44
C TYR A 472 -12.43 10.03 16.34
N PHE A 473 -13.69 10.26 16.67
CA PHE A 473 -14.72 10.74 15.77
C PHE A 473 -15.18 12.14 16.18
N ILE A 474 -15.09 13.07 15.25
CA ILE A 474 -15.51 14.45 15.45
C ILE A 474 -16.66 14.72 14.48
N CYS A 475 -17.86 14.82 15.04
CA CYS A 475 -19.07 15.12 14.28
C CYS A 475 -19.34 16.62 14.32
N LEU A 476 -19.15 17.31 13.19
CA LEU A 476 -19.49 18.71 13.00
C LEU A 476 -20.94 18.81 12.58
N ASP A 477 -21.80 19.20 13.51
CA ASP A 477 -23.25 19.23 13.28
C ASP A 477 -23.65 20.49 12.52
N GLU A 478 -24.45 20.33 11.46
CA GLU A 478 -24.91 21.40 10.58
C GLU A 478 -23.75 22.26 10.04
N MET A 479 -22.72 21.57 9.53
CA MET A 479 -21.44 22.13 9.11
C MET A 479 -21.58 23.31 8.14
N ASN A 480 -22.64 23.32 7.32
CA ASN A 480 -22.93 24.33 6.31
C ASN A 480 -23.73 25.55 6.80
N LEU A 481 -24.03 25.67 8.11
CA LEU A 481 -24.58 26.90 8.69
C LEU A 481 -23.64 28.09 8.56
N ALA A 482 -22.34 27.84 8.58
CA ALA A 482 -21.29 28.82 8.32
C ALA A 482 -20.50 28.45 7.07
N ARG A 483 -19.73 29.41 6.53
CA ARG A 483 -18.89 29.16 5.36
C ARG A 483 -17.72 28.25 5.73
N VAL A 484 -17.85 26.96 5.40
CA VAL A 484 -16.88 25.91 5.73
C VAL A 484 -15.46 26.25 5.31
N GLU A 485 -15.27 26.82 4.13
CA GLU A 485 -13.93 27.21 3.67
C GLU A 485 -13.22 28.26 4.52
N TYR A 486 -13.92 28.99 5.41
CA TYR A 486 -13.34 30.02 6.25
C TYR A 486 -12.91 29.44 7.60
N TYR A 487 -13.85 28.93 8.39
CA TYR A 487 -13.54 28.39 9.72
C TYR A 487 -12.79 27.05 9.68
N PHE A 488 -12.90 26.30 8.58
CA PHE A 488 -12.21 25.02 8.39
C PHE A 488 -10.95 25.14 7.53
N SER A 489 -10.52 26.37 7.20
CA SER A 489 -9.46 26.65 6.23
C SER A 489 -8.13 25.96 6.54
N ASP A 490 -7.69 26.01 7.79
CA ASP A 490 -6.41 25.45 8.25
C ASP A 490 -6.39 23.91 8.16
N LEU A 491 -7.48 23.26 8.58
CA LEU A 491 -7.64 21.80 8.47
C LEU A 491 -7.64 21.34 7.01
N LEU A 492 -8.35 22.06 6.13
CA LEU A 492 -8.32 21.77 4.70
C LEU A 492 -6.91 21.93 4.10
N SER A 493 -6.08 22.80 4.67
CA SER A 493 -4.70 22.97 4.23
C SER A 493 -3.82 21.81 4.70
N ILE A 494 -3.96 21.40 5.96
CA ILE A 494 -3.06 20.45 6.64
C ILE A 494 -3.37 19.00 6.29
N ILE A 495 -4.64 18.67 5.98
CA ILE A 495 -4.99 17.36 5.40
C ILE A 495 -4.20 17.09 4.09
N GLU A 496 -3.76 18.13 3.38
CA GLU A 496 -2.98 17.99 2.15
C GLU A 496 -1.48 17.79 2.38
N THR A 497 -1.00 17.93 3.61
CA THR A 497 0.41 17.75 3.98
C THR A 497 0.68 16.39 4.62
N GLN A 498 -0.28 15.47 4.52
CA GLN A 498 -0.15 14.10 5.00
C GLN A 498 1.06 13.39 4.37
N GLU A 499 1.93 12.86 5.21
CA GLU A 499 3.07 12.05 4.81
C GLU A 499 3.29 10.88 5.78
N TRP A 500 4.00 9.86 5.31
CA TRP A 500 4.38 8.72 6.14
C TRP A 500 5.61 9.06 6.99
N ASN A 501 5.49 8.91 8.30
CA ASN A 501 6.60 8.98 9.25
C ASN A 501 6.48 7.84 10.25
N ASN A 502 7.50 6.98 10.34
CA ASN A 502 7.56 5.86 11.29
C ASN A 502 6.27 5.01 11.36
N ASN A 503 5.73 4.62 10.19
CA ASN A 503 4.50 3.82 10.05
C ASN A 503 3.19 4.52 10.52
N ARG A 504 3.22 5.84 10.66
CA ARG A 504 2.06 6.70 10.90
C ARG A 504 1.90 7.74 9.82
N ILE A 505 0.67 8.25 9.70
CA ILE A 505 0.40 9.43 8.87
C ILE A 505 0.55 10.65 9.78
N VAL A 506 1.45 11.56 9.42
CA VAL A 506 1.66 12.83 10.12
C VAL A 506 1.32 13.99 9.20
N THR A 507 0.94 15.12 9.79
CA THR A 507 0.68 16.36 9.05
C THR A 507 1.58 17.48 9.55
N SER A 508 1.65 18.57 8.79
CA SER A 508 2.22 19.82 9.31
C SER A 508 1.46 20.30 10.56
N PRO A 509 2.10 21.08 11.44
CA PRO A 509 1.44 21.63 12.63
C PRO A 509 0.23 22.52 12.29
N LEU A 510 -0.89 22.30 12.98
CA LEU A 510 -2.06 23.17 13.07
C LEU A 510 -1.78 24.41 13.91
N ILE A 511 -1.05 24.25 15.01
CA ILE A 511 -0.73 25.35 15.92
C ILE A 511 0.78 25.39 16.09
N ASN A 512 1.43 26.45 15.58
CA ASN A 512 2.88 26.59 15.66
C ASN A 512 3.32 26.99 17.07
N GLN A 513 4.37 26.36 17.60
CA GLN A 513 4.89 26.67 18.94
C GLN A 513 5.29 28.14 19.12
N ASP A 514 5.88 28.77 18.10
CA ASP A 514 6.27 30.20 18.09
C ASP A 514 5.07 31.14 18.26
N SER A 515 3.89 30.65 17.88
CA SER A 515 2.65 31.37 18.04
C SER A 515 2.03 31.17 19.41
N LEU A 516 2.70 30.60 20.41
CA LEU A 516 2.17 30.35 21.76
C LEU A 516 3.07 30.90 22.85
N ARG A 517 2.52 31.07 24.07
CA ARG A 517 3.33 31.36 25.27
C ARG A 517 4.00 30.10 25.78
N SER A 518 5.13 30.24 26.48
CA SER A 518 5.89 29.12 27.02
C SER A 518 5.07 28.14 27.86
N GLU A 519 4.04 28.62 28.58
CA GLU A 519 3.10 27.76 29.33
C GLU A 519 2.24 26.90 28.39
N ASP A 520 1.67 27.52 27.35
CA ASP A 520 0.78 26.86 26.37
C ASP A 520 1.53 25.97 25.37
N GLN A 521 2.82 26.26 25.11
CA GLN A 521 3.67 25.53 24.17
C GLN A 521 3.81 24.04 24.54
N SER A 522 3.78 23.71 25.83
CA SER A 522 3.91 22.32 26.29
C SER A 522 2.72 21.44 25.91
N ILE A 523 1.54 22.04 25.68
CA ILE A 523 0.28 21.32 25.42
C ILE A 523 -0.14 21.45 23.96
N TYR A 524 -0.07 22.66 23.41
CA TYR A 524 -0.58 22.99 22.08
C TYR A 524 0.54 23.32 21.07
N GLY A 525 1.79 23.30 21.50
CA GLY A 525 2.94 23.54 20.63
C GLY A 525 3.06 22.43 19.60
N ASP A 526 3.12 22.82 18.33
CA ASP A 526 3.25 21.95 17.17
C ASP A 526 2.16 20.86 17.07
N LEU A 527 0.97 21.15 17.61
CA LEU A 527 -0.20 20.27 17.52
C LEU A 527 -0.50 19.98 16.05
N TYR A 528 -0.57 18.71 15.66
CA TYR A 528 -0.87 18.26 14.29
C TYR A 528 -2.25 17.56 14.24
N LEU A 529 -2.66 17.09 13.06
CA LEU A 529 -3.85 16.23 12.91
C LEU A 529 -3.43 14.76 12.95
N PRO A 530 -3.74 14.01 14.03
CA PRO A 530 -3.36 12.60 14.16
C PRO A 530 -4.06 11.67 13.16
N ASP A 531 -3.41 10.56 12.81
CA ASP A 531 -3.94 9.55 11.86
C ASP A 531 -5.09 8.70 12.40
N ASN A 532 -5.47 8.92 13.66
CA ASN A 532 -6.62 8.31 14.33
C ASN A 532 -7.82 9.24 14.49
N VAL A 533 -7.79 10.45 13.93
CA VAL A 533 -8.91 11.41 13.99
C VAL A 533 -9.70 11.43 12.68
N TYR A 534 -11.00 11.20 12.78
CA TYR A 534 -11.96 11.19 11.69
C TYR A 534 -12.94 12.35 11.84
N LEU A 535 -13.03 13.18 10.81
CA LEU A 535 -13.86 14.37 10.74
C LEU A 535 -15.11 14.04 9.92
N ILE A 536 -16.30 14.18 10.51
CA ILE A 536 -17.57 13.95 9.82
C ILE A 536 -18.45 15.19 9.94
N GLY A 537 -18.70 15.87 8.82
CA GLY A 537 -19.65 16.99 8.76
C GLY A 537 -21.05 16.51 8.42
N THR A 538 -22.07 16.92 9.18
CA THR A 538 -23.47 16.73 8.79
C THR A 538 -24.01 18.00 8.15
N VAL A 539 -24.79 17.84 7.09
CA VAL A 539 -25.24 18.94 6.23
C VAL A 539 -26.73 18.81 5.98
N ASN A 540 -27.45 19.91 6.18
CA ASN A 540 -28.85 20.02 5.76
C ASN A 540 -28.91 20.58 4.33
N MET A 541 -29.68 19.92 3.48
CA MET A 541 -29.83 20.26 2.04
C MET A 541 -30.93 21.32 1.78
N ASP A 542 -31.21 22.18 2.76
CA ASP A 542 -32.23 23.24 2.68
C ASP A 542 -31.67 24.59 2.19
N GLU A 543 -32.55 25.44 1.67
CA GLU A 543 -32.22 26.74 1.04
C GLU A 543 -31.48 27.73 1.96
N THR A 544 -31.44 27.46 3.26
CA THR A 544 -30.92 28.36 4.30
C THR A 544 -29.42 28.22 4.57
N THR A 545 -28.67 27.50 3.75
CA THR A 545 -27.28 27.13 4.04
C THR A 545 -26.29 27.53 2.95
N HIS A 546 -25.00 27.57 3.31
CA HIS A 546 -23.94 27.96 2.38
C HIS A 546 -23.53 26.78 1.48
N PRO A 547 -23.43 26.98 0.14
CA PRO A 547 -22.94 25.93 -0.76
C PRO A 547 -21.46 25.65 -0.52
N PHE A 548 -21.04 24.41 -0.76
CA PHE A 548 -19.63 24.01 -0.64
C PHE A 548 -18.78 24.47 -1.82
N SER A 549 -17.61 25.06 -1.52
CA SER A 549 -16.61 25.30 -2.54
C SER A 549 -15.91 24.00 -2.99
N LYS A 550 -15.39 24.00 -4.22
CA LYS A 550 -14.59 22.89 -4.77
C LYS A 550 -13.41 22.52 -3.84
N LYS A 551 -12.84 23.50 -3.12
CA LYS A 551 -11.75 23.27 -2.16
C LYS A 551 -12.17 22.27 -1.08
N VAL A 552 -13.39 22.37 -0.56
CA VAL A 552 -13.93 21.46 0.45
C VAL A 552 -14.22 20.08 -0.18
N LEU A 553 -14.91 20.06 -1.32
CA LEU A 553 -15.34 18.83 -1.98
C LEU A 553 -14.18 17.95 -2.45
N ASP A 554 -13.05 18.54 -2.83
CA ASP A 554 -11.86 17.78 -3.24
C ASP A 554 -11.23 16.99 -2.06
N ARG A 555 -11.49 17.43 -0.82
CA ARG A 555 -10.92 16.88 0.42
C ARG A 555 -11.87 15.95 1.17
N ALA A 556 -13.16 15.99 0.87
CA ALA A 556 -14.18 15.18 1.54
C ALA A 556 -14.78 14.09 0.63
N ASN A 557 -15.21 12.97 1.20
CA ASN A 557 -16.23 12.10 0.58
C ASN A 557 -17.62 12.62 0.94
N THR A 558 -18.53 12.80 -0.02
CA THR A 558 -19.88 13.35 0.24
C THR A 558 -20.94 12.28 0.07
N ILE A 559 -21.45 11.74 1.18
CA ILE A 559 -22.50 10.72 1.17
C ILE A 559 -23.87 11.40 1.28
N GLU A 560 -24.73 11.16 0.28
CA GLU A 560 -26.12 11.61 0.33
C GLU A 560 -26.97 10.67 1.20
N PHE A 561 -27.69 11.26 2.14
CA PHE A 561 -28.52 10.60 3.13
C PHE A 561 -29.97 11.05 2.93
N ASN A 562 -30.65 10.49 1.93
CA ASN A 562 -32.05 10.85 1.58
C ASN A 562 -33.06 9.75 1.90
N TYR A 563 -32.63 8.66 2.54
CA TYR A 563 -33.53 7.57 2.88
C TYR A 563 -34.30 7.88 4.16
N ILE A 564 -35.63 7.88 4.04
CA ILE A 564 -36.55 7.96 5.18
C ILE A 564 -37.49 6.76 5.06
N ASN A 565 -37.33 5.78 5.94
CA ASN A 565 -38.30 4.70 6.07
C ASN A 565 -38.98 4.77 7.43
N LEU A 566 -40.18 5.35 7.43
CA LEU A 566 -41.01 5.50 8.62
C LEU A 566 -41.66 4.18 9.08
N GLN A 567 -41.62 3.13 8.26
CA GLN A 567 -42.21 1.82 8.55
C GLN A 567 -41.22 0.86 9.24
N GLN A 568 -40.19 1.40 9.88
CA GLN A 568 -39.26 0.64 10.71
C GLN A 568 -39.76 0.62 12.15
N TYR A 569 -40.12 -0.56 12.63
CA TYR A 569 -40.50 -0.78 14.02
C TYR A 569 -39.33 -1.42 14.78
N PRO A 570 -39.12 -1.11 16.06
CA PRO A 570 -38.18 -1.85 16.88
C PRO A 570 -38.59 -3.33 16.92
N ASN A 571 -37.67 -4.23 16.63
CA ASN A 571 -37.92 -5.66 16.80
C ASN A 571 -37.99 -6.00 18.30
N ASP A 572 -39.07 -6.64 18.75
CA ASP A 572 -39.28 -7.09 20.14
C ASP A 572 -38.35 -8.25 20.57
N HIS A 573 -37.50 -8.71 19.66
CA HIS A 573 -36.52 -9.74 19.95
C HIS A 573 -35.41 -9.15 20.82
N ARG A 574 -35.39 -9.54 22.10
CA ARG A 574 -34.21 -9.44 22.97
C ARG A 574 -33.09 -10.30 22.38
N ALA A 575 -32.45 -9.82 21.32
CA ALA A 575 -31.18 -10.35 20.86
C ALA A 575 -30.18 -10.22 22.02
N GLU A 576 -29.33 -11.23 22.19
CA GLU A 576 -28.18 -11.15 23.11
C GLU A 576 -27.43 -9.84 22.82
N GLN A 577 -27.01 -9.12 23.87
CA GLN A 577 -26.27 -7.87 23.70
C GLN A 577 -25.02 -8.17 22.89
N GLN A 578 -24.93 -7.68 21.65
CA GLN A 578 -23.67 -7.76 20.93
C GLN A 578 -22.68 -6.85 21.63
N GLU A 579 -21.51 -7.40 21.92
CA GLU A 579 -20.43 -6.64 22.54
C GLU A 579 -19.97 -5.51 21.62
N VAL A 580 -19.65 -4.36 22.22
CA VAL A 580 -19.05 -3.23 21.53
C VAL A 580 -17.70 -3.68 20.97
N ILE A 581 -17.45 -3.42 19.69
CA ILE A 581 -16.18 -3.77 19.05
C ILE A 581 -15.17 -2.70 19.47
N VAL A 582 -14.20 -3.00 20.32
CA VAL A 582 -13.06 -2.10 20.49
C VAL A 582 -12.18 -2.25 19.25
N ALA A 583 -12.35 -1.35 18.28
CA ALA A 583 -11.60 -1.41 17.04
C ALA A 583 -10.34 -0.55 17.12
N GLU A 584 -9.21 -1.11 16.72
CA GLU A 584 -8.00 -0.33 16.53
C GLU A 584 -8.14 0.63 15.35
N ASN A 585 -7.41 1.74 15.42
CA ASN A 585 -7.36 2.74 14.36
C ASN A 585 -6.97 2.13 13.00
N GLN A 586 -6.16 1.06 12.98
CA GLN A 586 -5.75 0.35 11.76
C GLN A 586 -6.95 -0.08 10.88
N PHE A 587 -8.10 -0.37 11.50
CA PHE A 587 -9.33 -0.73 10.80
C PHE A 587 -9.81 0.37 9.84
N LEU A 588 -9.70 1.63 10.26
CA LEU A 588 -10.17 2.81 9.52
C LEU A 588 -9.05 3.61 8.87
N ARG A 589 -7.81 3.50 9.34
CA ARG A 589 -6.70 4.31 8.84
C ARG A 589 -6.44 3.97 7.37
N SER A 590 -6.18 5.01 6.57
CA SER A 590 -5.74 4.81 5.19
C SER A 590 -4.37 4.15 5.15
N GLU A 591 -4.21 3.21 4.23
CA GLU A 591 -2.95 2.55 3.88
C GLU A 591 -2.28 3.22 2.66
N TYR A 592 -2.96 4.18 2.03
CA TYR A 592 -2.50 4.84 0.80
C TYR A 592 -2.63 6.37 0.92
N LEU A 593 -1.60 7.09 0.52
CA LEU A 593 -1.59 8.55 0.44
C LEU A 593 -1.46 9.04 -1.01
N GLN A 594 -0.72 8.31 -1.85
CA GLN A 594 -0.44 8.65 -3.25
C GLN A 594 -0.72 7.48 -4.19
N LEU A 595 -1.03 7.77 -5.46
CA LEU A 595 -1.35 6.72 -6.43
C LEU A 595 -0.24 5.66 -6.58
N VAL A 596 1.03 6.05 -6.40
CA VAL A 596 2.17 5.13 -6.45
C VAL A 596 2.11 4.02 -5.39
N ASP A 597 1.43 4.27 -4.26
CA ASP A 597 1.28 3.33 -3.16
C ASP A 597 0.42 2.12 -3.58
N VAL A 598 -0.58 2.33 -4.45
CA VAL A 598 -1.46 1.26 -4.96
C VAL A 598 -1.06 0.73 -6.33
N TYR A 599 -0.28 1.50 -7.10
CA TYR A 599 -0.08 1.24 -8.52
C TYR A 599 0.65 -0.08 -8.80
N ARG A 600 1.56 -0.51 -7.92
CA ARG A 600 2.35 -1.74 -8.11
C ARG A 600 1.49 -3.00 -8.05
N ASP A 601 0.53 -3.02 -7.14
CA ASP A 601 -0.26 -4.21 -6.83
C ASP A 601 -1.64 -4.20 -7.52
N TYR A 602 -2.12 -3.03 -7.94
CA TYR A 602 -3.46 -2.83 -8.51
C TYR A 602 -3.45 -2.05 -9.83
N SER A 603 -2.39 -2.17 -10.65
CA SER A 603 -2.22 -1.42 -11.90
C SER A 603 -3.45 -1.50 -12.82
N ASP A 604 -4.01 -2.69 -13.00
CA ASP A 604 -5.11 -2.93 -13.92
C ASP A 604 -6.40 -2.23 -13.48
N LEU A 605 -6.72 -2.32 -12.17
CA LEU A 605 -7.87 -1.63 -11.60
C LEU A 605 -7.70 -0.11 -11.68
N VAL A 606 -6.49 0.39 -11.38
CA VAL A 606 -6.16 1.82 -11.45
C VAL A 606 -6.31 2.33 -12.89
N HIS A 607 -5.80 1.61 -13.89
CA HIS A 607 -5.96 1.96 -15.30
C HIS A 607 -7.43 1.97 -15.71
N LYS A 608 -8.16 0.88 -15.45
CA LYS A 608 -9.60 0.76 -15.77
C LYS A 608 -10.42 1.88 -15.14
N THR A 609 -10.18 2.19 -13.87
CA THR A 609 -10.88 3.25 -13.13
C THR A 609 -10.53 4.63 -13.69
N THR A 610 -9.24 4.88 -13.95
CA THR A 610 -8.78 6.15 -14.51
C THR A 610 -9.33 6.39 -15.91
N GLU A 611 -9.42 5.38 -16.77
CA GLU A 611 -10.02 5.50 -18.09
C GLU A 611 -11.51 5.88 -18.04
N LYS A 612 -12.28 5.29 -17.12
CA LYS A 612 -13.67 5.70 -16.87
C LYS A 612 -13.72 7.17 -16.46
N LEU A 613 -12.84 7.60 -15.55
CA LEU A 613 -12.78 8.98 -15.09
C LEU A 613 -12.35 9.98 -16.18
N VAL A 614 -11.43 9.61 -17.07
CA VAL A 614 -11.03 10.48 -18.19
C VAL A 614 -12.21 10.79 -19.11
N LYS A 615 -13.06 9.78 -19.40
CA LYS A 615 -14.28 9.98 -20.20
C LYS A 615 -15.27 10.91 -19.51
N ILE A 616 -15.48 10.72 -18.20
CA ILE A 616 -16.32 11.59 -17.38
C ILE A 616 -15.75 13.02 -17.35
N ASN A 617 -14.44 13.15 -17.22
CA ASN A 617 -13.79 14.46 -17.15
C ASN A 617 -14.00 15.27 -18.44
N HIS A 618 -13.94 14.62 -19.62
CA HIS A 618 -14.27 15.27 -20.90
C HIS A 618 -15.71 15.80 -20.94
N ILE A 619 -16.67 15.11 -20.31
CA ILE A 619 -18.05 15.59 -20.18
C ILE A 619 -18.10 16.83 -19.29
N LEU A 620 -17.41 16.81 -18.14
CA LEU A 620 -17.41 17.91 -17.16
C LEU A 620 -16.71 19.20 -17.65
N GLU A 621 -15.86 19.11 -18.67
CA GLU A 621 -15.15 20.26 -19.25
C GLU A 621 -16.10 21.35 -19.74
N GLU A 622 -17.27 20.98 -20.25
CA GLU A 622 -18.25 21.92 -20.80
C GLU A 622 -18.77 22.94 -19.77
N ILE A 623 -18.78 22.57 -18.49
CA ILE A 623 -19.22 23.44 -17.38
C ILE A 623 -18.06 23.83 -16.45
N HIS A 624 -16.82 23.61 -16.89
CA HIS A 624 -15.60 23.85 -16.09
C HIS A 624 -15.62 23.15 -14.71
N ALA A 625 -16.14 21.92 -14.67
CA ALA A 625 -16.24 21.10 -13.45
C ALA A 625 -15.21 19.95 -13.40
N GLN A 626 -14.10 20.07 -14.14
CA GLN A 626 -13.08 19.02 -14.28
C GLN A 626 -12.48 18.58 -12.96
N VAL A 627 -12.22 17.28 -12.83
CA VAL A 627 -11.61 16.64 -11.66
C VAL A 627 -10.09 16.64 -11.75
N GLY A 628 -9.42 16.92 -10.62
CA GLY A 628 -7.97 16.88 -10.50
C GLY A 628 -7.44 15.53 -10.00
N PHE A 629 -6.12 15.42 -9.90
CA PHE A 629 -5.43 14.19 -9.46
C PHE A 629 -5.89 13.69 -8.09
N ARG A 630 -6.21 14.59 -7.15
CA ARG A 630 -6.70 14.20 -5.81
C ARG A 630 -8.00 13.42 -5.83
N ILE A 631 -8.91 13.80 -6.74
CA ILE A 631 -10.17 13.09 -6.91
C ILE A 631 -9.92 11.73 -7.55
N ARG A 632 -9.08 11.68 -8.60
CA ARG A 632 -8.68 10.42 -9.23
C ARG A 632 -8.11 9.44 -8.21
N ASP A 633 -7.15 9.90 -7.40
CA ASP A 633 -6.46 9.06 -6.42
C ASP A 633 -7.43 8.57 -5.35
N SER A 634 -8.29 9.45 -4.82
CA SER A 634 -9.35 9.09 -3.88
C SER A 634 -10.29 8.03 -4.44
N ILE A 635 -10.74 8.17 -5.69
CA ILE A 635 -11.62 7.17 -6.34
C ILE A 635 -10.86 5.85 -6.52
N CYS A 636 -9.60 5.88 -6.93
CA CYS A 636 -8.79 4.67 -7.08
C CYS A 636 -8.58 3.95 -5.74
N PHE A 637 -8.25 4.67 -4.67
CA PHE A 637 -8.10 4.08 -3.33
C PHE A 637 -9.40 3.42 -2.86
N TYR A 638 -10.53 4.11 -3.02
CA TYR A 638 -11.85 3.55 -2.69
C TYR A 638 -12.11 2.25 -3.47
N MET A 639 -11.86 2.23 -4.78
CA MET A 639 -12.04 1.05 -5.62
C MET A 639 -11.09 -0.10 -5.21
N VAL A 640 -9.83 0.21 -4.86
CA VAL A 640 -8.85 -0.77 -4.38
C VAL A 640 -9.29 -1.36 -3.04
N TYR A 641 -9.72 -0.55 -2.07
CA TYR A 641 -10.26 -1.05 -0.80
C TYR A 641 -11.49 -1.92 -1.03
N ASN A 642 -12.40 -1.52 -1.92
CA ASN A 642 -13.54 -2.34 -2.26
C ASN A 642 -13.14 -3.69 -2.89
N GLN A 643 -12.16 -3.70 -3.80
CA GLN A 643 -11.66 -4.94 -4.40
C GLN A 643 -11.02 -5.87 -3.34
N ARG A 644 -10.30 -5.29 -2.37
CA ARG A 644 -9.65 -6.04 -1.29
C ARG A 644 -10.64 -6.63 -0.29
N PHE A 645 -11.65 -5.86 0.09
CA PHE A 645 -12.57 -6.23 1.17
C PHE A 645 -13.91 -6.79 0.69
N GLN A 646 -14.18 -6.69 -0.62
CA GLN A 646 -15.36 -7.25 -1.30
C GLN A 646 -16.69 -6.83 -0.64
N LEU A 647 -16.78 -5.56 -0.21
CA LEU A 647 -17.96 -5.04 0.50
C LEU A 647 -19.12 -4.72 -0.45
N LEU A 648 -18.80 -4.28 -1.67
CA LEU A 648 -19.74 -3.93 -2.72
C LEU A 648 -19.29 -4.52 -4.05
N THR A 649 -20.20 -4.68 -5.01
CA THR A 649 -19.79 -5.01 -6.38
C THR A 649 -18.99 -3.85 -7.01
N GLU A 650 -18.18 -4.13 -8.05
CA GLU A 650 -17.38 -3.08 -8.70
C GLU A 650 -18.25 -1.95 -9.25
N ASP A 651 -19.38 -2.27 -9.89
CA ASP A 651 -20.26 -1.26 -10.47
C ASP A 651 -21.01 -0.47 -9.39
N GLU A 652 -21.44 -1.08 -8.27
CA GLU A 652 -22.03 -0.35 -7.13
C GLU A 652 -21.01 0.59 -6.46
N ALA A 653 -19.79 0.13 -6.22
CA ALA A 653 -18.73 0.96 -5.66
C ALA A 653 -18.41 2.15 -6.56
N PHE A 654 -18.35 1.93 -7.87
CA PHE A 654 -18.10 3.00 -8.83
C PHE A 654 -19.30 3.96 -8.94
N ASP A 655 -20.54 3.47 -8.91
CA ASP A 655 -21.77 4.27 -8.85
C ASP A 655 -21.74 5.26 -7.66
N LEU A 656 -21.38 4.74 -6.48
CA LEU A 656 -21.21 5.57 -5.28
C LEU A 656 -20.09 6.61 -5.44
N GLN A 657 -19.01 6.31 -6.14
CA GLN A 657 -17.96 7.31 -6.40
C GLN A 657 -18.41 8.41 -7.36
N LEU A 658 -19.28 8.10 -8.34
CA LEU A 658 -19.90 9.11 -9.19
C LEU A 658 -20.78 10.06 -8.36
N LEU A 659 -21.59 9.51 -7.45
CA LEU A 659 -22.40 10.31 -6.53
C LEU A 659 -21.56 11.15 -5.56
N GLN A 660 -20.49 10.60 -5.00
CA GLN A 660 -19.73 11.26 -3.93
C GLN A 660 -18.70 12.27 -4.43
N LYS A 661 -18.17 12.09 -5.64
CA LYS A 661 -17.04 12.88 -6.17
C LYS A 661 -17.33 13.64 -7.44
N ILE A 662 -18.30 13.22 -8.23
CA ILE A 662 -18.57 13.80 -9.55
C ILE A 662 -19.80 14.70 -9.51
N LEU A 663 -20.97 14.15 -9.20
CA LEU A 663 -22.23 14.91 -9.20
C LEU A 663 -22.27 16.13 -8.27
N PRO A 664 -21.60 16.17 -7.09
CA PRO A 664 -21.65 17.32 -6.20
C PRO A 664 -21.09 18.62 -6.82
N ARG A 665 -20.39 18.49 -7.96
CA ARG A 665 -19.77 19.57 -8.71
C ARG A 665 -20.65 20.07 -9.86
N VAL A 666 -21.75 19.39 -10.15
CA VAL A 666 -22.68 19.73 -11.23
C VAL A 666 -23.82 20.57 -10.66
N GLN A 667 -23.87 21.85 -11.04
CA GLN A 667 -24.94 22.77 -10.67
C GLN A 667 -25.04 23.93 -11.65
N GLY A 668 -26.22 24.53 -11.73
CA GLY A 668 -26.48 25.71 -12.55
C GLY A 668 -27.85 25.69 -13.23
N SER A 669 -28.08 26.69 -14.07
CA SER A 669 -29.32 26.91 -14.83
C SER A 669 -29.12 26.85 -16.35
N SER A 670 -27.89 26.54 -16.82
CA SER A 670 -27.56 26.64 -18.24
C SER A 670 -27.90 25.37 -19.03
N LEU A 671 -28.09 25.53 -20.34
CA LEU A 671 -28.28 24.40 -21.26
C LEU A 671 -27.08 23.44 -21.26
N SER A 672 -25.86 23.96 -21.04
CA SER A 672 -24.66 23.15 -20.90
C SER A 672 -24.73 22.22 -19.69
N VAL A 673 -25.32 22.66 -18.57
CA VAL A 673 -25.56 21.77 -17.41
C VAL A 673 -26.54 20.66 -17.78
N LYS A 674 -27.63 20.97 -18.52
CA LYS A 674 -28.58 19.95 -19.03
C LYS A 674 -27.86 18.91 -19.89
N ARG A 675 -27.02 19.36 -20.83
CA ARG A 675 -26.25 18.47 -21.71
C ARG A 675 -25.30 17.56 -20.95
N VAL A 676 -24.55 18.12 -19.99
CA VAL A 676 -23.67 17.36 -19.10
C VAL A 676 -24.44 16.29 -18.34
N LEU A 677 -25.59 16.64 -17.75
CA LEU A 677 -26.44 15.67 -17.03
C LEU A 677 -26.93 14.55 -17.96
N LEU A 678 -27.34 14.86 -19.18
CA LEU A 678 -27.76 13.83 -20.16
C LEU A 678 -26.61 12.90 -20.58
N GLN A 679 -25.40 13.45 -20.77
CA GLN A 679 -24.22 12.64 -21.09
C GLN A 679 -23.80 11.74 -19.90
N LEU A 680 -23.87 12.26 -18.67
CA LEU A 680 -23.64 11.46 -17.47
C LEU A 680 -24.72 10.38 -17.29
N MET A 681 -26.00 10.69 -17.57
CA MET A 681 -27.10 9.73 -17.57
C MET A 681 -26.84 8.60 -18.57
N GLN A 682 -26.33 8.90 -19.76
CA GLN A 682 -25.95 7.89 -20.75
C GLN A 682 -24.90 6.91 -20.17
N GLY A 683 -23.89 7.44 -19.47
CA GLY A 683 -22.88 6.63 -18.78
C GLY A 683 -23.46 5.81 -17.62
N ALA A 684 -24.40 6.38 -16.86
CA ALA A 684 -25.08 5.70 -15.76
C ALA A 684 -25.96 4.54 -16.25
N LEU A 685 -26.67 4.71 -17.37
CA LEU A 685 -27.50 3.67 -17.96
C LEU A 685 -26.69 2.59 -18.69
N GLY A 686 -25.48 2.90 -19.15
CA GLY A 686 -24.67 1.98 -19.97
C GLY A 686 -25.19 1.75 -21.39
N LYS A 687 -26.12 2.59 -21.87
CA LYS A 687 -26.72 2.54 -23.21
C LYS A 687 -26.71 3.91 -23.87
N SER A 688 -26.69 3.95 -25.21
CA SER A 688 -26.66 5.20 -25.96
C SER A 688 -27.98 5.97 -25.80
N LEU A 689 -27.90 7.28 -25.57
CA LEU A 689 -29.04 8.19 -25.58
C LEU A 689 -28.90 9.15 -26.76
N VAL A 690 -30.02 9.53 -27.39
CA VAL A 690 -30.01 10.60 -28.39
C VAL A 690 -30.10 11.93 -27.63
N VAL A 691 -28.95 12.42 -27.19
CA VAL A 691 -28.86 13.60 -26.31
C VAL A 691 -29.56 14.81 -26.93
N ASN A 692 -29.47 15.00 -28.25
CA ASN A 692 -30.08 16.14 -28.94
C ASN A 692 -31.61 16.16 -28.82
N ASP A 693 -32.28 15.01 -28.84
CA ASP A 693 -33.73 14.93 -28.72
C ASP A 693 -34.18 15.26 -27.29
N LEU A 694 -33.38 14.85 -26.29
CA LEU A 694 -33.65 15.07 -24.86
C LEU A 694 -33.23 16.46 -24.37
N ILE A 695 -32.50 17.24 -25.17
CA ILE A 695 -32.13 18.61 -24.83
C ILE A 695 -33.39 19.50 -24.79
N GLU A 696 -34.36 19.27 -25.67
CA GLU A 696 -35.62 20.03 -25.67
C GLU A 696 -36.52 19.56 -24.53
N ASP A 697 -36.77 18.25 -24.44
CA ASP A 697 -37.66 17.65 -23.42
C ASP A 697 -37.08 16.33 -22.90
N ALA A 698 -36.69 16.30 -21.62
CA ALA A 698 -36.20 15.11 -20.93
C ALA A 698 -37.25 14.44 -20.04
N SER A 699 -38.52 14.87 -20.09
CA SER A 699 -39.60 14.40 -19.21
C SER A 699 -39.83 12.90 -19.28
N GLY A 700 -39.86 12.34 -20.49
CA GLY A 700 -39.99 10.89 -20.68
C GLY A 700 -38.84 10.08 -20.08
N LEU A 701 -37.70 10.71 -19.80
CA LEU A 701 -36.57 10.07 -19.13
C LEU A 701 -36.77 10.07 -17.61
N TYR A 702 -36.96 11.23 -16.96
CA TYR A 702 -37.07 11.27 -15.50
C TYR A 702 -38.41 10.75 -14.95
N GLN A 703 -39.49 10.73 -15.75
CA GLN A 703 -40.77 10.11 -15.35
C GLN A 703 -40.67 8.58 -15.21
N LYS A 704 -39.74 7.92 -15.92
CA LYS A 704 -39.49 6.48 -15.74
C LYS A 704 -38.83 6.19 -14.39
N TRP A 705 -38.03 7.12 -13.89
CA TRP A 705 -37.38 7.01 -12.58
C TRP A 705 -38.36 7.30 -11.44
N SER A 706 -39.36 8.16 -11.64
CA SER A 706 -40.41 8.40 -10.63
C SER A 706 -41.39 7.23 -10.49
N SER A 707 -41.53 6.40 -11.52
CA SER A 707 -42.38 5.19 -11.53
C SER A 707 -41.64 3.90 -11.16
N SER A 708 -40.39 4.00 -10.65
CA SER A 708 -39.49 2.89 -10.30
C SER A 708 -39.10 1.97 -11.48
N GLN A 709 -39.61 2.19 -12.69
CA GLN A 709 -39.22 1.43 -13.89
C GLN A 709 -37.80 1.75 -14.39
N GLY A 710 -37.22 2.87 -13.95
CA GLY A 710 -35.87 3.30 -14.34
C GLY A 710 -34.71 2.61 -13.62
N GLU A 711 -34.96 1.98 -12.47
CA GLU A 711 -33.90 1.44 -11.60
C GLU A 711 -33.39 0.06 -12.07
N GLU A 712 -34.24 -0.81 -12.63
CA GLU A 712 -33.90 -2.22 -12.91
C GLU A 712 -32.94 -2.43 -14.11
N ASP A 713 -32.85 -1.46 -15.03
CA ASP A 713 -32.08 -1.55 -16.28
C ASP A 713 -30.79 -0.71 -16.29
N ALA A 714 -30.46 -0.03 -15.19
CA ALA A 714 -29.33 0.91 -15.13
C ALA A 714 -28.06 0.23 -14.60
N ARG A 715 -26.91 0.51 -15.22
CA ARG A 715 -25.61 0.04 -14.74
C ARG A 715 -25.22 0.71 -13.40
N HIS A 716 -25.50 2.00 -13.28
CA HIS A 716 -25.24 2.81 -12.08
C HIS A 716 -26.57 3.46 -11.63
N PRO A 717 -27.44 2.68 -10.96
CA PRO A 717 -28.82 3.09 -10.67
C PRO A 717 -28.91 4.29 -9.74
N GLN A 718 -28.03 4.44 -8.74
CA GLN A 718 -28.13 5.55 -7.80
C GLN A 718 -27.73 6.88 -8.46
N THR A 719 -26.66 6.89 -9.25
CA THR A 719 -26.27 8.03 -10.09
C THR A 719 -27.37 8.39 -11.08
N GLY A 720 -27.97 7.39 -11.75
CA GLY A 720 -29.07 7.61 -12.68
C GLY A 720 -30.27 8.27 -12.01
N ARG A 721 -30.66 7.80 -10.82
CA ARG A 721 -31.76 8.38 -10.04
C ARG A 721 -31.49 9.84 -9.66
N LYS A 722 -30.28 10.15 -9.16
CA LYS A 722 -29.92 11.53 -8.80
C LYS A 722 -29.89 12.45 -10.01
N ILE A 723 -29.35 11.99 -11.14
CA ILE A 723 -29.35 12.77 -12.39
C ILE A 723 -30.79 13.01 -12.89
N ALA A 724 -31.67 12.00 -12.83
CA ALA A 724 -33.07 12.16 -13.21
C ALA A 724 -33.77 13.26 -12.38
N PHE A 725 -33.54 13.25 -11.06
CA PHE A 725 -34.01 14.30 -10.16
C PHE A 725 -33.45 15.68 -10.55
N MET A 726 -32.14 15.77 -10.80
CA MET A 726 -31.49 17.03 -11.18
C MET A 726 -32.00 17.56 -12.53
N LEU A 727 -32.26 16.70 -13.51
CA LEU A 727 -32.84 17.07 -14.81
C LEU A 727 -34.26 17.61 -14.66
N ARG A 728 -35.10 16.93 -13.86
CA ARG A 728 -36.46 17.37 -13.57
C ARG A 728 -36.48 18.78 -12.97
N ARG A 729 -35.66 19.03 -11.95
CA ARG A 729 -35.56 20.37 -11.33
C ARG A 729 -35.06 21.43 -12.30
N LEU A 730 -34.10 21.09 -13.17
CA LEU A 730 -33.62 22.03 -14.16
C LEU A 730 -34.72 22.47 -15.14
N GLU A 731 -35.63 21.57 -15.51
CA GLU A 731 -36.77 21.89 -16.37
C GLU A 731 -37.93 22.58 -15.64
N GLU A 732 -38.26 22.14 -14.42
CA GLU A 732 -39.39 22.68 -13.64
C GLU A 732 -39.05 24.01 -12.97
N ASP A 733 -37.87 24.12 -12.36
CA ASP A 733 -37.45 25.26 -11.53
C ASP A 733 -36.45 26.20 -12.24
N GLY A 734 -35.91 25.78 -13.39
CA GLY A 734 -34.90 26.54 -14.14
C GLY A 734 -33.50 26.51 -13.52
N PHE A 735 -33.28 25.77 -12.43
CA PHE A 735 -31.99 25.62 -11.76
C PHE A 735 -31.88 24.23 -11.14
N THR A 736 -30.67 23.67 -11.13
CA THR A 736 -30.40 22.40 -10.48
C THR A 736 -29.08 22.41 -9.73
N SER A 737 -29.03 21.67 -8.63
CA SER A 737 -27.82 21.42 -7.86
C SER A 737 -27.94 20.08 -7.16
N TYR A 738 -26.79 19.42 -6.98
CA TYR A 738 -26.72 18.20 -6.18
C TYR A 738 -27.21 18.42 -4.74
N TRP A 739 -26.99 19.63 -4.21
CA TRP A 739 -27.27 19.98 -2.82
C TRP A 739 -28.72 20.35 -2.55
N LEU A 740 -29.58 20.28 -3.57
CA LEU A 740 -31.02 20.46 -3.41
C LEU A 740 -31.66 19.08 -3.27
N SER A 741 -32.51 18.94 -2.25
CA SER A 741 -33.35 17.75 -2.00
C SER A 741 -34.81 18.01 -2.32
#